data_AF-A0A177BC63-F1
#
_entry.id   AF-A0A177BC63-F1
#
_cell.length_a   1.000
_cell.length_b   1.000
_cell.length_c   1.000
_cell.angle_alpha   90.00
_cell.angle_beta   90.00
_cell.angle_gamma   90.00
#
_symmetry.space_group_name_H-M   'P 1'
#
loop_
_entity.id
_entity.type
_entity.pdbx_description
1 polymer ?
#
loop_
_entity_poly.entity_id
_entity_poly.type
_entity_poly.pdbx_seq_one_letter_code
_entity_poly.pdbx_strand_id
1 'polypeptide(L)'
;MKYLKTFNSIKTCKFLYKKCLYSFVVLKKLFKDWKKTDILFLNSNLVLINKPIQTVSHIYTNIFNNADSIGFNLIHQYPKLFNLSKMWICHRLDYATSGVMILARDAGTAKQISHLFMKRKVSKFYIAILEGHLSQNYQHGIEIKNFMIRTEKIKYYKMDITNNSNYGKLAHTMVWLISHGYLDGRPISKVLLHPKTGRTHQLRVHCALVLQHPIVFDGLYGINVPLVLEPNYVVSQLNLRSMSEYFADYAKRGTSTCKKCRNKLKKGDLRLGKQMANFFHDGEGRMNVYYHPACLFEAFAKSRKQTSIIESIDEIEGLKNVKEDDKSLIVDLIDGMQNKSFGFKETNQPKLSNFFKVIDKGKPLQKLLNPIKIEYCCKDDKFESFTSICEQISTISAYLDKRDVVKKFLNTGCEGDGYKGDVYTFMKLLLVKQDVRIYRLNSKQIIKVISLILGTNLEDMRQDLDNGDVSMTVEKFFDENSSIQPCEKSTLSIKEIDSFLDEMTVNTTEIKQKIIFTNILRRCTKMDVLYLIRLIKHDLRINLGSKYALESLYDDAYEAFQMTLNLKDLVDRVAKVKELNRETGKVNPLEISAQIMIPIKPMLAEACRNFEETLEKFPDGLYCETKYDGERIQIHKMNDTFKYFSRSLKPVLPHKVKYLEGYIVKAFPHAKNLIIDAELLLIDTKTSKPLPFGTLGIHKRKQFDTANVCLFIFDCIYFNNENLISMPLEERRKRMESFIKPIRNRIHLSKISLVMNLSQLKKQMNRVYKKSLEGLMLKDIHGIYEPGKRHWFKVKKDYLKDGVMADSADLIPMGAYYGTGKKVFLMGVYDKQTDTFKTVTKCGNGFDDSTIDSLQNTLNVLKISKNKTLLPKNFVISDSLIPDFIIKDPKTAPIWEVSGAEFSKSDIHTADGMSIRFPRFTKVRYDKSFEQSTDLEYLKVCKFINGLSSFMTCQMRNVPTFLI
;
A
#
# COMPACT_ATOMS: atom_id res chain seq x y z
N MET A 1 -15.35 -4.76 55.90
CA MET A 1 -15.37 -3.34 56.31
C MET A 1 -15.42 -3.19 57.84
N LYS A 2 -14.43 -3.69 58.60
CA LYS A 2 -14.30 -3.40 60.05
C LYS A 2 -12.85 -3.30 60.57
N TYR A 3 -11.85 -3.27 59.67
CA TYR A 3 -10.42 -3.17 60.00
C TYR A 3 -9.67 -2.11 59.15
N LEU A 4 -10.38 -1.10 58.63
CA LEU A 4 -9.79 -0.06 57.76
C LEU A 4 -9.85 1.32 58.41
N LYS A 5 -9.32 1.47 59.64
CA LYS A 5 -9.22 2.79 60.30
C LYS A 5 -7.84 3.24 60.72
N THR A 6 -6.79 2.47 60.44
CA THR A 6 -5.42 2.88 60.79
C THR A 6 -4.45 2.28 59.80
N PHE A 7 -4.13 2.96 58.69
CA PHE A 7 -2.85 2.80 57.97
C PHE A 7 -2.71 3.92 56.93
N ASN A 8 -2.10 5.03 57.36
CA ASN A 8 -1.62 6.09 56.47
C ASN A 8 -0.33 5.63 55.78
N SER A 9 -0.44 5.06 54.58
CA SER A 9 0.65 4.98 53.62
C SER A 9 0.13 4.53 52.25
N ILE A 10 0.09 5.47 51.30
CA ILE A 10 -0.27 5.23 49.90
C ILE A 10 0.67 4.20 49.22
N LYS A 11 1.87 3.97 49.78
CA LYS A 11 2.83 2.95 49.29
C LYS A 11 2.41 1.51 49.66
N THR A 12 1.86 1.27 50.84
CA THR A 12 1.41 -0.07 51.26
C THR A 12 0.11 -0.46 50.57
N CYS A 13 -0.81 0.48 50.32
CA CYS A 13 -2.00 0.24 49.50
C CYS A 13 -1.65 -0.12 48.04
N LYS A 14 -0.67 0.55 47.41
CA LYS A 14 -0.19 0.16 46.06
C LYS A 14 0.47 -1.22 46.05
N PHE A 15 1.21 -1.58 47.10
CA PHE A 15 1.86 -2.88 47.23
C PHE A 15 0.87 -4.02 47.45
N LEU A 16 -0.10 -3.83 48.35
CA LEU A 16 -1.18 -4.79 48.61
C LEU A 16 -2.14 -4.91 47.42
N TYR A 17 -2.46 -3.81 46.73
CA TYR A 17 -3.24 -3.84 45.49
C TYR A 17 -2.50 -4.61 44.38
N LYS A 18 -1.17 -4.43 44.24
CA LYS A 18 -0.35 -5.26 43.33
C LYS A 18 -0.36 -6.74 43.71
N LYS A 19 -0.25 -7.07 45.00
CA LYS A 19 -0.28 -8.46 45.49
C LYS A 19 -1.65 -9.10 45.30
N CYS A 20 -2.74 -8.39 45.59
CA CYS A 20 -4.11 -8.85 45.34
C CYS A 20 -4.42 -8.98 43.85
N LEU A 21 -4.00 -8.04 42.99
CA LEU A 21 -4.12 -8.20 41.53
C LEU A 21 -3.31 -9.40 41.04
N TYR A 22 -2.11 -9.61 41.58
CA TYR A 22 -1.25 -10.73 41.23
C TYR A 22 -1.90 -12.06 41.65
N SER A 23 -2.41 -12.17 42.87
CA SER A 23 -3.16 -13.33 43.35
C SER A 23 -4.45 -13.56 42.57
N PHE A 24 -5.16 -12.51 42.15
CA PHE A 24 -6.39 -12.60 41.35
C PHE A 24 -6.12 -13.00 39.89
N VAL A 25 -5.02 -12.54 39.30
CA VAL A 25 -4.54 -12.97 37.97
C VAL A 25 -4.05 -14.43 38.01
N VAL A 26 -3.37 -14.82 39.07
CA VAL A 26 -2.91 -16.21 39.29
C VAL A 26 -4.09 -17.16 39.50
N LEU A 27 -5.09 -16.78 40.30
CA LEU A 27 -6.33 -17.55 40.45
C LEU A 27 -7.13 -17.63 39.14
N LYS A 28 -7.23 -16.55 38.36
CA LYS A 28 -7.86 -16.60 37.02
C LYS A 28 -7.12 -17.50 36.03
N LYS A 29 -5.79 -17.57 36.10
CA LYS A 29 -4.97 -18.44 35.23
C LYS A 29 -5.08 -19.93 35.60
N LEU A 30 -5.17 -20.25 36.90
CA LEU A 30 -5.31 -21.63 37.38
C LEU A 30 -6.65 -22.27 37.00
N PHE A 31 -7.69 -21.47 36.77
CA PHE A 31 -9.05 -21.97 36.54
C PHE A 31 -9.49 -22.07 35.06
N LYS A 32 -8.64 -21.72 34.06
CA LYS A 32 -9.18 -21.58 32.69
C LYS A 32 -8.63 -22.43 31.54
N ASP A 33 -7.38 -22.89 31.45
CA ASP A 33 -6.90 -23.42 30.15
C ASP A 33 -5.92 -24.60 30.19
N TRP A 34 -6.27 -25.74 30.81
CA TRP A 34 -5.53 -27.00 30.54
C TRP A 34 -6.10 -27.68 29.28
N LYS A 35 -5.22 -28.18 28.41
CA LYS A 35 -5.62 -28.83 27.15
C LYS A 35 -5.56 -30.35 27.29
N LYS A 36 -6.62 -31.03 26.88
CA LYS A 36 -6.66 -32.50 26.85
C LYS A 36 -5.46 -33.05 26.08
N THR A 37 -4.72 -33.95 26.71
CA THR A 37 -3.54 -34.60 26.14
C THR A 37 -3.79 -36.11 26.15
N ASP A 38 -3.96 -36.69 24.97
CA ASP A 38 -4.27 -38.12 24.83
C ASP A 38 -2.98 -38.95 24.94
N ILE A 39 -3.05 -40.07 25.66
CA ILE A 39 -1.98 -41.06 25.71
C ILE A 39 -2.20 -42.01 24.53
N LEU A 40 -1.25 -42.07 23.62
CA LEU A 40 -1.28 -42.92 22.43
C LEU A 40 -0.73 -44.31 22.73
N PHE A 41 0.26 -44.39 23.63
CA PHE A 41 0.87 -45.64 24.05
C PHE A 41 1.52 -45.47 25.43
N LEU A 42 1.44 -46.49 26.28
CA LEU A 42 2.01 -46.49 27.61
C LEU A 42 2.51 -47.89 27.95
N ASN A 43 3.76 -48.01 28.39
CA ASN A 43 4.29 -49.23 28.99
C ASN A 43 5.19 -48.90 30.20
N SER A 44 5.95 -49.89 30.69
CA SER A 44 6.86 -49.71 31.84
C SER A 44 7.96 -48.66 31.60
N ASN A 45 8.37 -48.45 30.35
CA ASN A 45 9.57 -47.70 29.99
C ASN A 45 9.25 -46.37 29.26
N LEU A 46 8.16 -46.32 28.49
CA LEU A 46 7.82 -45.26 27.54
C LEU A 46 6.36 -44.82 27.67
N VAL A 47 6.16 -43.56 27.30
CA VAL A 47 4.85 -42.92 27.16
C VAL A 47 4.85 -42.13 25.87
N LEU A 48 3.94 -42.43 24.96
CA LEU A 48 3.68 -41.62 23.77
C LEU A 48 2.40 -40.84 24.02
N ILE A 49 2.47 -39.54 23.78
CA ILE A 49 1.33 -38.65 23.93
C ILE A 49 1.05 -37.92 22.62
N ASN A 50 -0.21 -37.57 22.39
CA ASN A 50 -0.57 -36.59 21.38
C ASN A 50 -0.54 -35.20 22.00
N LYS A 51 0.56 -34.48 21.79
CA LYS A 51 0.71 -33.11 22.29
C LYS A 51 -0.28 -32.20 21.54
N PRO A 52 -1.12 -31.42 22.25
CA PRO A 52 -1.99 -30.43 21.63
C PRO A 52 -1.20 -29.23 21.06
N ILE A 53 -1.87 -28.48 20.17
CA ILE A 53 -1.36 -27.23 19.61
C ILE A 53 -1.29 -26.13 20.67
N GLN A 54 -0.31 -25.23 20.54
CA GLN A 54 -0.04 -24.14 21.50
C GLN A 54 0.12 -24.68 22.91
N THR A 55 1.06 -25.62 23.07
CA THR A 55 1.40 -26.23 24.35
C THR A 55 2.91 -26.43 24.40
N VAL A 56 3.53 -26.02 25.50
CA VAL A 56 4.97 -26.09 25.68
C VAL A 56 5.39 -27.54 25.94
N SER A 57 6.32 -28.06 25.15
CA SER A 57 6.81 -29.45 25.24
C SER A 57 7.60 -29.79 26.52
N HIS A 58 7.76 -28.83 27.43
CA HIS A 58 8.56 -29.00 28.65
C HIS A 58 7.78 -29.68 29.78
N ILE A 59 8.53 -30.36 30.64
CA ILE A 59 8.09 -30.97 31.89
C ILE A 59 8.82 -30.22 33.00
N TYR A 60 8.26 -29.12 33.48
CA TYR A 60 8.84 -28.33 34.58
C TYR A 60 8.10 -28.62 35.88
N THR A 61 8.84 -28.61 37.00
CA THR A 61 8.30 -28.80 38.36
C THR A 61 7.70 -27.53 38.96
N ASN A 62 7.96 -26.35 38.39
CA ASN A 62 7.47 -25.08 38.92
C ASN A 62 6.13 -24.67 38.28
N ILE A 63 5.04 -25.08 38.94
CA ILE A 63 3.65 -24.96 38.48
C ILE A 63 3.22 -23.50 38.28
N PHE A 64 3.80 -22.56 39.03
CA PHE A 64 3.36 -21.15 39.07
C PHE A 64 3.62 -20.36 37.77
N ASN A 65 4.55 -20.79 36.92
CA ASN A 65 4.93 -20.06 35.69
C ASN A 65 4.50 -20.75 34.38
N ASN A 66 3.96 -21.98 34.40
CA ASN A 66 3.89 -22.85 33.21
C ASN A 66 2.55 -23.61 33.06
N ALA A 67 1.43 -22.90 33.19
CA ALA A 67 0.07 -23.47 33.02
C ALA A 67 -0.16 -24.11 31.62
N ASP A 68 0.63 -23.72 30.60
CA ASP A 68 0.46 -24.18 29.21
C ASP A 68 1.44 -25.31 28.82
N SER A 69 1.96 -26.08 29.78
CA SER A 69 2.97 -27.12 29.54
C SER A 69 2.41 -28.55 29.52
N ILE A 70 3.08 -29.45 28.79
CA ILE A 70 2.73 -30.88 28.78
C ILE A 70 2.79 -31.48 30.19
N GLY A 71 3.79 -31.10 30.99
CA GLY A 71 3.87 -31.57 32.37
C GLY A 71 2.64 -31.20 33.20
N PHE A 72 2.14 -29.97 33.05
CA PHE A 72 0.95 -29.50 33.73
C PHE A 72 -0.31 -30.26 33.28
N ASN A 73 -0.51 -30.43 31.96
CA ASN A 73 -1.64 -31.20 31.42
C ASN A 73 -1.64 -32.66 31.94
N LEU A 74 -0.48 -33.32 31.97
CA LEU A 74 -0.38 -34.71 32.39
C LEU A 74 -0.61 -34.91 33.89
N ILE A 75 -0.11 -34.01 34.76
CA ILE A 75 -0.43 -34.05 36.20
C ILE A 75 -1.93 -33.84 36.41
N HIS A 76 -2.53 -32.85 35.75
CA HIS A 76 -3.94 -32.52 35.96
C HIS A 76 -4.86 -33.64 35.47
N GLN A 77 -4.57 -34.21 34.29
CA GLN A 77 -5.42 -35.22 33.68
C GLN A 77 -5.18 -36.62 34.27
N TYR A 78 -3.95 -36.93 34.70
CA TYR A 78 -3.58 -38.26 35.20
C TYR A 78 -2.67 -38.19 36.46
N PRO A 79 -3.14 -37.59 37.56
CA PRO A 79 -2.32 -37.30 38.75
C PRO A 79 -1.73 -38.55 39.42
N LYS A 80 -2.36 -39.72 39.26
CA LYS A 80 -1.92 -41.00 39.83
C LYS A 80 -0.95 -41.78 38.93
N LEU A 81 -0.88 -41.46 37.64
CA LEU A 81 -0.10 -42.20 36.64
C LEU A 81 1.29 -41.59 36.40
N PHE A 82 1.42 -40.26 36.50
CA PHE A 82 2.66 -39.57 36.18
C PHE A 82 3.31 -38.93 37.40
N ASN A 83 4.52 -39.39 37.71
CA ASN A 83 5.44 -38.65 38.56
C ASN A 83 6.41 -37.86 37.66
N LEU A 84 6.19 -36.55 37.52
CA LEU A 84 7.01 -35.70 36.64
C LEU A 84 8.50 -35.73 36.96
N SER A 85 8.88 -35.98 38.22
CA SER A 85 10.30 -36.09 38.60
C SER A 85 11.00 -37.31 37.98
N LYS A 86 10.23 -38.28 37.48
CA LYS A 86 10.72 -39.51 36.82
C LYS A 86 10.45 -39.53 35.32
N MET A 87 10.05 -38.41 34.70
CA MET A 87 9.80 -38.35 33.26
C MET A 87 10.87 -37.57 32.50
N TRP A 88 11.29 -38.12 31.37
CA TRP A 88 12.36 -37.58 30.54
C TRP A 88 11.85 -37.30 29.13
N ILE A 89 12.12 -36.09 28.62
CA ILE A 89 11.72 -35.68 27.26
C ILE A 89 12.72 -36.25 26.26
N CYS A 90 12.29 -37.16 25.39
CA CYS A 90 13.17 -37.78 24.40
C CYS A 90 13.36 -36.91 23.14
N HIS A 91 12.36 -36.10 22.79
CA HIS A 91 12.42 -35.08 21.73
C HIS A 91 11.38 -34.00 21.99
N ARG A 92 11.48 -32.85 21.29
CA ARG A 92 10.56 -31.72 21.45
C ARG A 92 9.86 -31.41 20.13
N LEU A 93 8.60 -30.98 20.25
CA LEU A 93 7.85 -30.30 19.20
C LEU A 93 7.80 -28.79 19.50
N ASP A 94 7.68 -27.96 18.47
CA ASP A 94 7.48 -26.52 18.63
C ASP A 94 6.14 -26.24 19.33
N TYR A 95 6.02 -25.07 19.95
CA TYR A 95 4.82 -24.65 20.69
C TYR A 95 3.54 -24.80 19.87
N ALA A 96 3.55 -24.33 18.62
CA ALA A 96 2.42 -24.36 17.69
C ALA A 96 2.24 -25.70 16.95
N THR A 97 3.10 -26.70 17.17
CA THR A 97 3.02 -27.99 16.49
C THR A 97 2.30 -29.02 17.37
N SER A 98 1.24 -29.65 16.88
CA SER A 98 0.60 -30.81 17.52
C SER A 98 1.23 -32.13 17.03
N GLY A 99 0.98 -33.22 17.76
CA GLY A 99 1.36 -34.57 17.34
C GLY A 99 2.13 -35.38 18.37
N VAL A 100 2.73 -36.47 17.92
CA VAL A 100 3.31 -37.50 18.79
C VAL A 100 4.57 -36.99 19.49
N MET A 101 4.60 -37.10 20.82
CA MET A 101 5.77 -36.84 21.64
C MET A 101 6.10 -38.06 22.51
N ILE A 102 7.38 -38.44 22.56
CA ILE A 102 7.87 -39.58 23.34
C ILE A 102 8.48 -39.08 24.65
N LEU A 103 8.01 -39.65 25.75
CA LEU A 103 8.55 -39.48 27.09
C LEU A 103 9.07 -40.82 27.60
N ALA A 104 10.25 -40.84 28.22
CA ALA A 104 10.78 -42.00 28.91
C ALA A 104 10.50 -41.91 30.41
N ARG A 105 10.29 -43.06 31.05
CA ARG A 105 9.98 -43.19 32.50
C ARG A 105 11.22 -43.40 33.36
N ASP A 106 12.38 -43.54 32.74
CA ASP A 106 13.69 -43.65 33.38
C ASP A 106 14.78 -43.07 32.48
N ALA A 107 15.92 -42.71 33.09
CA ALA A 107 17.03 -42.07 32.40
C ALA A 107 17.74 -43.00 31.40
N GLY A 108 17.75 -44.31 31.66
CA GLY A 108 18.38 -45.31 30.78
C GLY A 108 17.64 -45.42 29.45
N THR A 109 16.32 -45.57 29.51
CA THR A 109 15.44 -45.56 28.34
C THR A 109 15.52 -44.23 27.60
N ALA A 110 15.55 -43.09 28.32
CA ALA A 110 15.70 -41.77 27.70
C ALA A 110 16.98 -41.70 26.85
N LYS A 111 18.11 -42.16 27.41
CA LYS A 111 19.40 -42.22 26.72
C LYS A 111 19.36 -43.11 25.48
N GLN A 112 18.72 -44.27 25.56
CA GLN A 112 18.56 -45.18 24.42
C GLN A 112 17.73 -44.54 23.29
N ILE A 113 16.59 -43.94 23.61
CA ILE A 113 15.74 -43.28 22.60
C ILE A 113 16.46 -42.07 21.99
N SER A 114 17.09 -41.21 22.80
CA SER A 114 17.89 -40.09 22.29
C SER A 114 19.03 -40.58 21.39
N HIS A 115 19.64 -41.73 21.68
CA HIS A 115 20.64 -42.34 20.82
C HIS A 115 20.05 -42.77 19.46
N LEU A 116 18.83 -43.31 19.43
CA LEU A 116 18.14 -43.64 18.17
C LEU A 116 17.86 -42.40 17.31
N PHE A 117 17.47 -41.28 17.93
CA PHE A 117 17.32 -39.99 17.23
C PHE A 117 18.66 -39.47 16.69
N MET A 118 19.73 -39.56 17.49
CA MET A 118 21.08 -39.13 17.09
C MET A 118 21.64 -39.97 15.93
N LYS A 119 21.42 -41.29 15.96
CA LYS A 119 21.78 -42.22 14.88
C LYS A 119 20.80 -42.20 13.70
N ARG A 120 19.78 -41.33 13.73
CA ARG A 120 18.74 -41.18 12.67
C ARG A 120 18.00 -42.47 12.34
N LYS A 121 17.86 -43.39 13.31
CA LYS A 121 17.03 -44.59 13.18
C LYS A 121 15.53 -44.30 13.28
N VAL A 122 15.16 -43.11 13.75
CA VAL A 122 13.77 -42.65 13.88
C VAL A 122 13.36 -41.80 12.66
N SER A 123 12.33 -42.25 11.95
CA SER A 123 11.71 -41.49 10.86
C SER A 123 10.57 -40.62 11.38
N LYS A 124 10.55 -39.34 10.98
CA LYS A 124 9.51 -38.38 11.35
C LYS A 124 8.77 -37.90 10.12
N PHE A 125 7.46 -37.72 10.24
CA PHE A 125 6.61 -37.20 9.18
C PHE A 125 5.72 -36.11 9.76
N TYR A 126 5.55 -35.02 9.01
CA TYR A 126 4.73 -33.88 9.39
C TYR A 126 3.76 -33.57 8.26
N ILE A 127 2.51 -33.32 8.60
CA ILE A 127 1.55 -32.74 7.67
C ILE A 127 1.53 -31.24 7.94
N ALA A 128 1.68 -30.44 6.90
CA ALA A 128 1.62 -28.98 6.99
C ALA A 128 0.65 -28.43 5.94
N ILE A 129 0.03 -27.30 6.27
CA ILE A 129 -0.68 -26.47 5.30
C ILE A 129 0.24 -25.32 4.95
N LEU A 130 0.55 -25.16 3.67
CA LEU A 130 1.36 -24.08 3.15
C LEU A 130 0.48 -23.02 2.46
N GLU A 131 0.87 -21.76 2.57
CA GLU A 131 0.25 -20.68 1.79
C GLU A 131 0.60 -20.82 0.31
N GLY A 132 -0.38 -20.77 -0.58
CA GLY A 132 -0.24 -20.91 -2.03
C GLY A 132 -0.44 -22.33 -2.56
N HIS A 133 -0.55 -22.46 -3.89
CA HIS A 133 -0.60 -23.75 -4.60
C HIS A 133 0.80 -24.15 -5.04
N LEU A 134 1.35 -25.16 -4.38
CA LEU A 134 2.63 -25.78 -4.73
C LEU A 134 2.45 -26.55 -6.05
N SER A 135 3.45 -26.55 -6.94
CA SER A 135 3.33 -27.21 -8.24
C SER A 135 2.99 -28.71 -8.13
N GLN A 136 2.26 -29.24 -9.11
CA GLN A 136 1.84 -30.65 -9.12
C GLN A 136 3.03 -31.62 -9.20
N ASN A 137 4.20 -31.17 -9.68
CA ASN A 137 5.42 -31.99 -9.71
C ASN A 137 5.85 -32.49 -8.32
N TYR A 138 5.43 -31.83 -7.23
CA TYR A 138 5.70 -32.26 -5.85
C TYR A 138 4.92 -33.52 -5.43
N GLN A 139 3.95 -34.03 -6.22
CA GLN A 139 3.23 -35.27 -5.88
C GLN A 139 4.16 -36.50 -5.81
N HIS A 140 5.25 -36.51 -6.60
CA HIS A 140 6.19 -37.64 -6.67
C HIS A 140 7.25 -37.62 -5.55
N GLY A 141 7.28 -36.58 -4.72
CA GLY A 141 8.29 -36.41 -3.67
C GLY A 141 9.54 -35.73 -4.17
N ILE A 142 9.85 -34.55 -3.63
CA ILE A 142 11.03 -33.76 -4.00
C ILE A 142 11.98 -33.62 -2.81
N GLU A 143 13.28 -33.79 -3.10
CA GLU A 143 14.36 -33.56 -2.15
C GLU A 143 14.74 -32.08 -2.06
N ILE A 144 14.80 -31.55 -0.84
CA ILE A 144 15.32 -30.20 -0.56
C ILE A 144 16.55 -30.31 0.33
N LYS A 145 17.70 -29.83 -0.17
CA LYS A 145 18.99 -29.83 0.52
C LYS A 145 19.59 -28.43 0.52
N ASN A 146 19.78 -27.84 1.69
CA ASN A 146 20.41 -26.53 1.86
C ASN A 146 21.26 -26.51 3.13
N PHE A 147 22.31 -25.66 3.16
CA PHE A 147 23.01 -25.38 4.41
C PHE A 147 22.26 -24.30 5.18
N MET A 148 22.07 -24.50 6.48
CA MET A 148 21.40 -23.53 7.34
C MET A 148 22.35 -22.94 8.36
N ILE A 149 22.24 -21.63 8.56
CA ILE A 149 23.03 -20.84 9.49
C ILE A 149 22.11 -20.03 10.42
N ARG A 150 22.63 -19.65 11.58
CA ARG A 150 21.95 -18.78 12.53
C ARG A 150 22.21 -17.32 12.17
N THR A 151 21.18 -16.48 12.23
CA THR A 151 21.33 -15.03 12.02
C THR A 151 21.62 -14.31 13.33
N GLU A 152 22.55 -13.34 13.31
CA GLU A 152 23.02 -12.63 14.51
C GLU A 152 22.19 -11.39 14.89
N LYS A 153 21.26 -10.93 14.03
CA LYS A 153 20.71 -9.56 14.11
C LYS A 153 19.28 -9.40 14.67
N ILE A 154 18.67 -10.40 15.32
CA ILE A 154 17.31 -10.24 15.89
C ILE A 154 17.21 -10.82 17.30
N LYS A 155 16.39 -10.17 18.16
CA LYS A 155 16.05 -10.58 19.55
C LYS A 155 15.46 -11.99 19.68
N TYR A 156 15.18 -12.68 18.56
CA TYR A 156 14.68 -14.04 18.45
C TYR A 156 15.61 -14.85 17.52
N TYR A 157 16.07 -16.02 17.95
CA TYR A 157 17.05 -16.85 17.24
C TYR A 157 16.48 -17.42 15.91
N LYS A 158 16.60 -16.68 14.81
CA LYS A 158 16.12 -17.09 13.48
C LYS A 158 17.22 -17.80 12.68
N MET A 159 16.86 -18.88 12.00
CA MET A 159 17.69 -19.63 11.06
C MET A 159 17.45 -19.15 9.62
N ASP A 160 18.49 -19.19 8.79
CA ASP A 160 18.48 -18.78 7.39
C ASP A 160 19.26 -19.78 6.52
N ILE A 161 19.16 -19.66 5.20
CA ILE A 161 19.88 -20.49 4.23
C ILE A 161 21.19 -19.80 3.84
N THR A 162 22.25 -20.60 3.70
CA THR A 162 23.54 -20.14 3.18
C THR A 162 24.04 -21.10 2.10
N ASN A 163 24.81 -20.56 1.17
CA ASN A 163 25.53 -21.36 0.17
C ASN A 163 26.93 -21.77 0.67
N ASN A 164 27.38 -21.23 1.81
CA ASN A 164 28.70 -21.52 2.35
C ASN A 164 28.67 -22.71 3.33
N SER A 165 29.22 -23.84 2.90
CA SER A 165 29.31 -25.07 3.68
C SER A 165 30.21 -24.96 4.92
N ASN A 166 31.13 -24.00 4.98
CA ASN A 166 32.04 -23.82 6.12
C ASN A 166 31.34 -23.23 7.34
N TYR A 167 30.26 -22.46 7.14
CA TYR A 167 29.53 -21.80 8.21
C TYR A 167 28.13 -22.37 8.46
N GLY A 168 27.53 -23.00 7.44
CA GLY A 168 26.19 -23.59 7.53
C GLY A 168 26.21 -25.10 7.82
N LYS A 169 25.13 -25.60 8.43
CA LYS A 169 24.94 -27.04 8.65
C LYS A 169 23.91 -27.60 7.68
N LEU A 170 24.24 -28.70 6.99
CA LEU A 170 23.34 -29.32 6.01
C LEU A 170 22.00 -29.73 6.63
N ALA A 171 20.92 -29.35 5.94
CA ALA A 171 19.54 -29.66 6.22
C ALA A 171 18.89 -30.34 5.00
N HIS A 172 18.21 -31.47 5.22
CA HIS A 172 17.62 -32.30 4.17
C HIS A 172 16.18 -32.69 4.53
N THR A 173 15.23 -32.36 3.65
CA THR A 173 13.79 -32.65 3.79
C THR A 173 13.24 -33.20 2.48
N MET A 174 12.44 -34.26 2.56
CA MET A 174 11.57 -34.69 1.46
C MET A 174 10.20 -34.04 1.59
N VAL A 175 9.61 -33.62 0.47
CA VAL A 175 8.30 -32.96 0.42
C VAL A 175 7.40 -33.62 -0.61
N TRP A 176 6.19 -33.99 -0.21
CA TRP A 176 5.13 -34.45 -1.12
C TRP A 176 3.93 -33.52 -1.05
N LEU A 177 3.42 -33.11 -2.21
CA LEU A 177 2.10 -32.48 -2.30
C LEU A 177 1.01 -33.53 -2.13
N ILE A 178 0.13 -33.34 -1.15
CA ILE A 178 -1.03 -34.21 -0.92
C ILE A 178 -2.23 -33.69 -1.70
N SER A 179 -2.57 -32.41 -1.50
CA SER A 179 -3.74 -31.79 -2.14
C SER A 179 -3.66 -30.26 -2.13
N HIS A 180 -4.42 -29.63 -3.03
CA HIS A 180 -4.67 -28.19 -3.01
C HIS A 180 -5.99 -27.86 -2.32
N GLY A 181 -6.13 -26.62 -1.86
CA GLY A 181 -7.37 -26.10 -1.31
C GLY A 181 -7.37 -24.57 -1.27
N TYR A 182 -8.39 -24.00 -0.63
CA TYR A 182 -8.51 -22.57 -0.37
C TYR A 182 -8.89 -22.33 1.09
N LEU A 183 -8.31 -21.29 1.71
CA LEU A 183 -8.63 -20.81 3.05
C LEU A 183 -8.96 -19.32 2.95
N ASP A 184 -10.18 -18.92 3.27
CA ASP A 184 -10.70 -17.55 3.09
C ASP A 184 -10.45 -16.99 1.67
N GLY A 185 -10.65 -17.83 0.65
CA GLY A 185 -10.41 -17.50 -0.76
C GLY A 185 -8.94 -17.46 -1.18
N ARG A 186 -7.99 -17.69 -0.26
CA ARG A 186 -6.56 -17.75 -0.57
C ARG A 186 -6.12 -19.18 -0.90
N PRO A 187 -5.30 -19.40 -1.93
CA PRO A 187 -4.81 -20.73 -2.28
C PRO A 187 -3.94 -21.30 -1.16
N ILE A 188 -4.08 -22.58 -0.86
CA ILE A 188 -3.26 -23.32 0.12
C ILE A 188 -2.93 -24.73 -0.38
N SER A 189 -1.83 -25.30 0.12
CA SER A 189 -1.38 -26.67 -0.21
C SER A 189 -1.21 -27.51 1.04
N LYS A 190 -1.83 -28.69 1.07
CA LYS A 190 -1.57 -29.70 2.09
C LYS A 190 -0.37 -30.54 1.64
N VAL A 191 0.68 -30.59 2.46
CA VAL A 191 1.93 -31.31 2.13
C VAL A 191 2.32 -32.30 3.22
N LEU A 192 3.01 -33.36 2.82
CA LEU A 192 3.73 -34.27 3.71
C LEU A 192 5.22 -33.90 3.70
N LEU A 193 5.81 -33.74 4.88
CA LEU A 193 7.21 -33.37 5.08
C LEU A 193 7.93 -34.46 5.86
N HIS A 194 9.02 -34.99 5.30
CA HIS A 194 9.88 -35.96 5.97
C HIS A 194 11.30 -35.40 6.12
N PRO A 195 11.63 -34.82 7.29
CA PRO A 195 12.97 -34.32 7.55
C PRO A 195 13.96 -35.47 7.79
N LYS A 196 14.92 -35.64 6.87
CA LYS A 196 16.05 -36.59 6.99
C LYS A 196 17.11 -36.11 7.98
N THR A 197 17.15 -34.81 8.26
CA THR A 197 17.95 -34.17 9.32
C THR A 197 17.04 -33.49 10.35
N GLY A 198 17.57 -33.12 11.51
CA GLY A 198 16.80 -32.45 12.57
C GLY A 198 17.39 -31.10 12.98
N ARG A 199 17.45 -30.14 12.07
CA ARG A 199 17.97 -28.79 12.39
C ARG A 199 16.86 -27.88 12.93
N THR A 200 17.25 -26.90 13.74
CA THR A 200 16.32 -25.88 14.27
C THR A 200 15.60 -25.18 13.12
N HIS A 201 14.27 -25.05 13.23
CA HIS A 201 13.39 -24.44 12.22
C HIS A 201 13.46 -25.01 10.79
N GLN A 202 14.06 -26.18 10.58
CA GLN A 202 14.32 -26.73 9.25
C GLN A 202 13.10 -26.72 8.32
N LEU A 203 11.98 -27.28 8.75
CA LEU A 203 10.77 -27.36 7.91
C LEU A 203 10.20 -25.97 7.62
N ARG A 204 10.20 -25.09 8.61
CA ARG A 204 9.72 -23.70 8.49
C ARG A 204 10.54 -22.92 7.48
N VAL A 205 11.87 -23.06 7.56
CA VAL A 205 12.83 -22.45 6.61
C VAL A 205 12.68 -23.03 5.21
N HIS A 206 12.62 -24.37 5.07
CA HIS A 206 12.47 -25.00 3.75
C HIS A 206 11.14 -24.60 3.10
N CYS A 207 10.03 -24.57 3.84
CA CYS A 207 8.75 -24.13 3.31
C CYS A 207 8.75 -22.63 2.95
N ALA A 208 9.23 -21.77 3.83
CA ALA A 208 9.18 -20.32 3.61
C ALA A 208 10.21 -19.79 2.62
N LEU A 209 11.45 -20.28 2.68
CA LEU A 209 12.59 -19.71 1.92
C LEU A 209 12.96 -20.53 0.68
N VAL A 210 12.71 -21.85 0.66
CA VAL A 210 13.00 -22.70 -0.53
C VAL A 210 11.76 -22.89 -1.38
N LEU A 211 10.68 -23.41 -0.78
CA LEU A 211 9.42 -23.62 -1.49
C LEU A 211 8.67 -22.31 -1.77
N GLN A 212 9.00 -21.23 -1.05
CA GLN A 212 8.29 -19.94 -1.12
C GLN A 212 6.80 -20.03 -0.74
N HIS A 213 6.45 -21.05 0.03
CA HIS A 213 5.10 -21.33 0.52
C HIS A 213 5.21 -21.56 2.04
N PRO A 214 5.17 -20.50 2.87
CA PRO A 214 5.34 -20.63 4.32
C PRO A 214 4.21 -21.45 4.94
N ILE A 215 4.49 -22.10 6.07
CA ILE A 215 3.46 -22.82 6.83
C ILE A 215 2.44 -21.80 7.34
N VAL A 216 1.15 -22.05 7.12
CA VAL A 216 0.06 -21.17 7.57
C VAL A 216 0.15 -20.98 9.10
N PHE A 217 -0.02 -19.74 9.58
CA PHE A 217 0.13 -19.33 10.99
C PHE A 217 1.55 -19.43 11.57
N ASP A 218 2.58 -19.60 10.75
CA ASP A 218 3.95 -19.47 11.22
C ASP A 218 4.28 -18.00 11.58
N GLY A 219 4.22 -17.66 12.86
CA GLY A 219 4.52 -16.29 13.32
C GLY A 219 5.98 -15.83 13.22
N LEU A 220 6.91 -16.69 12.78
CA LEU A 220 8.35 -16.38 12.69
C LEU A 220 8.86 -16.28 11.24
N TYR A 221 8.31 -17.12 10.36
CA TYR A 221 8.65 -17.20 8.93
C TYR A 221 7.47 -16.90 7.99
N GLY A 222 6.23 -16.88 8.49
CA GLY A 222 5.02 -16.52 7.75
C GLY A 222 4.64 -15.05 7.89
N ILE A 223 3.51 -14.69 7.28
CA ILE A 223 2.98 -13.31 7.26
C ILE A 223 2.46 -12.94 8.67
N ASN A 224 2.74 -11.73 9.16
CA ASN A 224 2.06 -11.16 10.32
C ASN A 224 0.56 -10.97 9.99
N VAL A 225 -0.23 -12.02 10.14
CA VAL A 225 -1.68 -11.94 10.27
C VAL A 225 -1.96 -11.61 11.74
N PRO A 226 -2.78 -10.60 12.06
CA PRO A 226 -3.18 -10.38 13.44
C PRO A 226 -3.85 -11.66 13.98
N LEU A 227 -3.34 -12.17 15.11
CA LEU A 227 -3.86 -13.30 15.87
C LEU A 227 -5.30 -12.99 16.34
N VAL A 228 -6.29 -13.13 15.45
CA VAL A 228 -7.72 -12.96 15.77
C VAL A 228 -8.51 -14.25 15.47
N LEU A 229 -7.92 -15.25 14.81
CA LEU A 229 -8.57 -16.53 14.58
C LEU A 229 -7.97 -17.61 15.49
N GLU A 230 -8.83 -18.23 16.31
CA GLU A 230 -8.44 -19.38 17.12
C GLU A 230 -8.07 -20.57 16.21
N PRO A 231 -6.99 -21.34 16.52
CA PRO A 231 -6.60 -22.51 15.72
C PRO A 231 -7.71 -23.56 15.58
N ASN A 232 -8.63 -23.65 16.55
CA ASN A 232 -9.78 -24.55 16.52
C ASN A 232 -10.80 -24.17 15.42
N TYR A 233 -10.87 -22.89 15.04
CA TYR A 233 -11.77 -22.38 14.01
C TYR A 233 -11.41 -22.91 12.60
N VAL A 234 -10.11 -23.11 12.33
CA VAL A 234 -9.62 -23.62 11.03
C VAL A 234 -9.86 -25.12 10.90
N VAL A 235 -9.73 -25.89 11.99
CA VAL A 235 -10.06 -27.33 11.95
C VAL A 235 -11.57 -27.53 11.72
N SER A 236 -12.42 -26.66 12.28
CA SER A 236 -13.88 -26.71 12.06
C SER A 236 -14.36 -26.14 10.72
N GLN A 237 -13.59 -25.25 10.07
CA GLN A 237 -13.92 -24.67 8.75
C GLN A 237 -13.16 -25.29 7.58
N LEU A 238 -12.25 -26.23 7.82
CA LEU A 238 -11.69 -27.12 6.80
C LEU A 238 -12.73 -28.18 6.35
N ASN A 239 -13.97 -27.75 6.12
CA ASN A 239 -14.83 -28.40 5.14
C ASN A 239 -14.27 -28.03 3.76
N LEU A 240 -13.23 -28.77 3.35
CA LEU A 240 -12.89 -28.91 1.94
C LEU A 240 -14.20 -29.23 1.22
N ARG A 241 -14.74 -28.29 0.43
CA ARG A 241 -15.82 -28.60 -0.50
C ARG A 241 -15.26 -29.58 -1.53
N SER A 242 -15.31 -30.88 -1.25
CA SER A 242 -15.40 -31.87 -2.31
C SER A 242 -16.77 -31.68 -2.93
N MET A 243 -16.83 -31.22 -4.19
CA MET A 243 -18.05 -31.41 -4.96
C MET A 243 -18.26 -32.93 -5.08
N SER A 244 -19.33 -33.44 -4.47
CA SER A 244 -19.71 -34.85 -4.51
C SER A 244 -19.82 -35.32 -5.97
N GLU A 245 -19.14 -36.41 -6.32
CA GLU A 245 -19.20 -36.99 -7.67
C GLU A 245 -20.58 -37.64 -7.94
N TYR A 246 -21.33 -37.95 -6.86
CA TYR A 246 -22.60 -38.66 -6.86
C TYR A 246 -23.71 -37.90 -6.14
N PHE A 247 -24.95 -38.03 -6.63
CA PHE A 247 -26.12 -37.40 -6.01
C PHE A 247 -27.40 -38.22 -6.21
N ALA A 248 -28.40 -38.01 -5.35
CA ALA A 248 -29.70 -38.68 -5.36
C ALA A 248 -30.86 -37.67 -5.43
N ASP A 249 -31.88 -37.95 -6.25
CA ASP A 249 -33.13 -37.18 -6.34
C ASP A 249 -34.23 -38.07 -6.96
N TYR A 250 -35.48 -37.62 -6.97
CA TYR A 250 -36.57 -38.26 -7.69
C TYR A 250 -36.69 -37.73 -9.13
N ALA A 251 -37.08 -38.60 -10.07
CA ALA A 251 -37.30 -38.20 -11.46
C ALA A 251 -38.48 -37.21 -11.57
N LYS A 252 -38.21 -35.96 -11.99
CA LYS A 252 -39.21 -34.88 -11.99
C LYS A 252 -40.15 -34.86 -13.21
N ARG A 253 -39.68 -35.33 -14.38
CA ARG A 253 -40.37 -35.19 -15.67
C ARG A 253 -40.54 -36.50 -16.46
N GLY A 254 -40.02 -37.64 -15.98
CA GLY A 254 -40.16 -38.92 -16.68
C GLY A 254 -39.30 -39.10 -17.95
N THR A 255 -38.44 -38.12 -18.29
CA THR A 255 -37.67 -38.09 -19.54
C THR A 255 -36.27 -38.68 -19.44
N SER A 256 -35.78 -38.93 -18.22
CA SER A 256 -34.42 -39.43 -18.01
C SER A 256 -34.35 -40.94 -18.22
N THR A 257 -33.35 -41.41 -18.96
CA THR A 257 -33.12 -42.84 -19.20
C THR A 257 -32.00 -43.35 -18.30
N CYS A 258 -32.18 -44.54 -17.73
CA CYS A 258 -31.13 -45.20 -16.97
C CYS A 258 -29.99 -45.58 -17.93
N LYS A 259 -28.77 -45.12 -17.67
CA LYS A 259 -27.61 -45.36 -18.55
C LYS A 259 -27.28 -46.84 -18.72
N LYS A 260 -27.56 -47.67 -17.71
CA LYS A 260 -27.27 -49.12 -17.76
C LYS A 260 -28.33 -49.91 -18.53
N CYS A 261 -29.58 -49.91 -18.05
CA CYS A 261 -30.64 -50.75 -18.64
C CYS A 261 -31.40 -50.07 -19.79
N ARG A 262 -31.12 -48.79 -20.08
CA ARG A 262 -31.74 -47.95 -21.11
C ARG A 262 -33.24 -47.69 -20.96
N ASN A 263 -33.90 -48.22 -19.93
CA ASN A 263 -35.31 -47.94 -19.62
C ASN A 263 -35.51 -46.50 -19.10
N LYS A 264 -36.69 -45.92 -19.35
CA LYS A 264 -37.07 -44.58 -18.85
C LYS A 264 -37.40 -44.62 -17.36
N LEU A 265 -36.84 -43.68 -16.60
CA LEU A 265 -37.16 -43.41 -15.20
C LEU A 265 -38.45 -42.60 -15.13
N LYS A 266 -39.55 -43.18 -14.60
CA LYS A 266 -40.86 -42.54 -14.55
C LYS A 266 -40.87 -41.41 -13.52
N LYS A 267 -41.84 -40.50 -13.64
CA LYS A 267 -41.97 -39.39 -12.69
C LYS A 267 -42.24 -39.93 -11.29
N GLY A 268 -41.39 -39.59 -10.32
CA GLY A 268 -41.45 -40.07 -8.94
C GLY A 268 -40.50 -41.22 -8.62
N ASP A 269 -39.80 -41.80 -9.60
CA ASP A 269 -38.84 -42.88 -9.36
C ASP A 269 -37.55 -42.34 -8.73
N LEU A 270 -36.98 -43.09 -7.77
CA LEU A 270 -35.66 -42.82 -7.19
C LEU A 270 -34.57 -43.03 -8.25
N ARG A 271 -33.66 -42.07 -8.39
CA ARG A 271 -32.52 -42.15 -9.32
C ARG A 271 -31.24 -41.64 -8.69
N LEU A 272 -30.14 -42.28 -9.05
CA LEU A 272 -28.77 -41.86 -8.68
C LEU A 272 -28.08 -41.24 -9.91
N GLY A 273 -27.41 -40.12 -9.71
CA GLY A 273 -26.67 -39.38 -10.73
C GLY A 273 -25.17 -39.39 -10.49
N LYS A 274 -24.38 -39.55 -11.57
CA LYS A 274 -22.92 -39.35 -11.59
C LYS A 274 -22.58 -38.15 -12.46
N GLN A 275 -21.75 -37.24 -11.96
CA GLN A 275 -21.22 -36.13 -12.76
C GLN A 275 -20.08 -36.60 -13.67
N MET A 276 -20.16 -36.27 -14.96
CA MET A 276 -19.11 -36.54 -15.95
C MET A 276 -18.72 -35.25 -16.68
N ALA A 277 -17.51 -35.18 -17.22
CA ALA A 277 -17.12 -34.09 -18.10
C ALA A 277 -18.02 -34.08 -19.36
N ASN A 278 -18.46 -32.90 -19.80
CA ASN A 278 -19.28 -32.76 -20.99
C ASN A 278 -18.38 -32.82 -22.24
N PHE A 279 -18.49 -33.90 -23.03
CA PHE A 279 -17.65 -34.11 -24.22
C PHE A 279 -18.24 -33.52 -25.51
N PHE A 280 -19.36 -32.78 -25.42
CA PHE A 280 -20.10 -32.29 -26.60
C PHE A 280 -20.03 -30.77 -26.81
N HIS A 281 -19.39 -29.99 -25.91
CA HIS A 281 -19.14 -28.56 -26.08
C HIS A 281 -17.77 -28.17 -25.51
N ASP A 282 -17.10 -27.19 -26.13
CA ASP A 282 -15.77 -26.69 -25.76
C ASP A 282 -15.68 -26.31 -24.27
N GLY A 283 -15.07 -27.20 -23.49
CA GLY A 283 -14.34 -26.86 -22.26
C GLY A 283 -15.11 -26.42 -21.02
N GLU A 284 -16.39 -26.03 -21.07
CA GLU A 284 -17.10 -25.54 -19.88
C GLU A 284 -18.47 -26.20 -19.66
N GLY A 285 -18.49 -27.25 -18.82
CA GLY A 285 -19.71 -27.83 -18.25
C GLY A 285 -19.57 -29.29 -17.80
N ARG A 286 -20.22 -29.67 -16.70
CA ARG A 286 -20.38 -31.07 -16.25
C ARG A 286 -21.77 -31.59 -16.63
N MET A 287 -21.88 -32.83 -17.10
CA MET A 287 -23.14 -33.49 -17.45
C MET A 287 -23.50 -34.56 -16.42
N ASN A 288 -24.79 -34.65 -16.08
CA ASN A 288 -25.30 -35.66 -15.15
C ASN A 288 -25.79 -36.90 -15.91
N VAL A 289 -25.29 -38.06 -15.51
CA VAL A 289 -25.73 -39.36 -16.05
C VAL A 289 -26.51 -40.12 -14.97
N TYR A 290 -27.73 -40.53 -15.28
CA TYR A 290 -28.66 -41.12 -14.30
C TYR A 290 -28.77 -42.65 -14.40
N TYR A 291 -29.00 -43.29 -13.26
CA TYR A 291 -29.14 -44.74 -13.10
C TYR A 291 -30.31 -45.06 -12.15
N HIS A 292 -30.94 -46.24 -12.30
CA HIS A 292 -31.66 -46.85 -11.18
C HIS A 292 -30.66 -47.19 -10.07
N PRO A 293 -31.05 -47.16 -8.78
CA PRO A 293 -30.16 -47.47 -7.66
C PRO A 293 -29.41 -48.80 -7.85
N ALA A 294 -30.13 -49.91 -8.04
CA ALA A 294 -29.51 -51.22 -8.29
C ALA A 294 -28.62 -51.25 -9.54
N CYS A 295 -29.02 -50.54 -10.60
CA CYS A 295 -28.24 -50.48 -11.84
C CYS A 295 -26.88 -49.79 -11.67
N LEU A 296 -26.78 -48.78 -10.81
CA LEU A 296 -25.51 -48.09 -10.54
C LEU A 296 -24.54 -49.02 -9.80
N PHE A 297 -25.00 -49.67 -8.73
CA PHE A 297 -24.16 -50.56 -7.94
C PHE A 297 -23.75 -51.82 -8.71
N GLU A 298 -24.61 -52.36 -9.56
CA GLU A 298 -24.20 -53.42 -10.47
C GLU A 298 -23.24 -52.93 -11.59
N ALA A 299 -23.23 -51.63 -11.93
CA ALA A 299 -22.22 -51.06 -12.82
C ALA A 299 -20.86 -50.94 -12.11
N PHE A 300 -20.85 -50.57 -10.82
CA PHE A 300 -19.65 -50.60 -9.98
C PHE A 300 -19.04 -51.99 -9.90
N ALA A 301 -19.85 -53.04 -9.74
CA ALA A 301 -19.39 -54.43 -9.72
C ALA A 301 -18.66 -54.86 -11.01
N LYS A 302 -18.88 -54.17 -12.14
CA LYS A 302 -18.21 -54.42 -13.44
C LYS A 302 -17.14 -53.38 -13.79
N SER A 303 -16.85 -52.43 -12.89
CA SER A 303 -15.91 -51.32 -13.11
C SER A 303 -14.45 -51.74 -12.87
N ARG A 304 -13.48 -50.98 -13.42
CA ARG A 304 -12.04 -51.25 -13.20
C ARG A 304 -11.66 -50.93 -11.74
N LYS A 305 -10.66 -51.61 -11.16
CA LYS A 305 -10.20 -51.45 -9.76
C LYS A 305 -9.87 -50.01 -9.32
N GLN A 306 -9.57 -49.12 -10.28
CA GLN A 306 -9.19 -47.72 -10.05
C GLN A 306 -10.36 -46.72 -10.21
N THR A 307 -11.59 -47.19 -10.44
CA THR A 307 -12.77 -46.33 -10.62
C THR A 307 -13.33 -45.97 -9.25
N SER A 308 -13.58 -44.69 -8.96
CA SER A 308 -14.24 -44.25 -7.74
C SER A 308 -15.64 -44.88 -7.64
N ILE A 309 -15.91 -45.59 -6.56
CA ILE A 309 -17.22 -46.16 -6.22
C ILE A 309 -17.77 -45.46 -4.97
N ILE A 310 -19.07 -45.58 -4.71
CA ILE A 310 -19.69 -45.05 -3.49
C ILE A 310 -19.41 -46.03 -2.35
N GLU A 311 -18.61 -45.62 -1.36
CA GLU A 311 -18.24 -46.46 -0.21
C GLU A 311 -19.08 -46.13 1.03
N SER A 312 -19.56 -44.89 1.15
CA SER A 312 -20.39 -44.41 2.24
C SER A 312 -21.56 -43.55 1.77
N ILE A 313 -22.65 -43.52 2.54
CA ILE A 313 -23.84 -42.73 2.20
C ILE A 313 -23.56 -41.21 2.21
N ASP A 314 -22.55 -40.77 2.95
CA ASP A 314 -22.15 -39.36 3.06
C ASP A 314 -21.52 -38.81 1.76
N GLU A 315 -21.16 -39.68 0.81
CA GLU A 315 -20.64 -39.31 -0.50
C GLU A 315 -21.73 -38.91 -1.52
N ILE A 316 -23.01 -39.12 -1.18
CA ILE A 316 -24.15 -38.84 -2.06
C ILE A 316 -24.83 -37.52 -1.68
N GLU A 317 -24.77 -36.54 -2.57
CA GLU A 317 -25.48 -35.26 -2.39
C GLU A 317 -27.00 -35.41 -2.61
N GLY A 318 -27.83 -34.60 -1.93
CA GLY A 318 -29.28 -34.56 -2.16
C GLY A 318 -30.12 -35.54 -1.34
N LEU A 319 -29.50 -36.38 -0.51
CA LEU A 319 -30.18 -37.34 0.37
C LEU A 319 -31.19 -36.72 1.35
N LYS A 320 -31.02 -35.44 1.72
CA LYS A 320 -31.97 -34.73 2.60
C LYS A 320 -33.40 -34.68 2.03
N ASN A 321 -33.54 -34.81 0.71
CA ASN A 321 -34.82 -34.74 -0.01
C ASN A 321 -35.36 -36.13 -0.44
N VAL A 322 -34.73 -37.22 0.00
CA VAL A 322 -35.12 -38.62 -0.28
C VAL A 322 -35.87 -39.19 0.94
N LYS A 323 -36.89 -40.03 0.71
CA LYS A 323 -37.66 -40.69 1.79
C LYS A 323 -36.78 -41.68 2.57
N GLU A 324 -37.05 -41.87 3.86
CA GLU A 324 -36.26 -42.77 4.72
C GLU A 324 -36.24 -44.22 4.22
N ASP A 325 -37.36 -44.75 3.73
CA ASP A 325 -37.43 -46.11 3.16
C ASP A 325 -36.50 -46.28 1.94
N ASP A 326 -36.40 -45.23 1.12
CA ASP A 326 -35.53 -45.19 -0.05
C ASP A 326 -34.05 -44.98 0.31
N LYS A 327 -33.77 -44.33 1.46
CA LYS A 327 -32.42 -44.24 2.02
C LYS A 327 -31.95 -45.59 2.54
N SER A 328 -32.81 -46.33 3.26
CA SER A 328 -32.48 -47.69 3.69
C SER A 328 -32.15 -48.60 2.50
N LEU A 329 -32.88 -48.47 1.38
CA LEU A 329 -32.59 -49.22 0.16
C LEU A 329 -31.21 -48.89 -0.43
N ILE A 330 -30.75 -47.64 -0.35
CA ILE A 330 -29.39 -47.25 -0.79
C ILE A 330 -28.33 -47.80 0.17
N VAL A 331 -28.57 -47.77 1.49
CA VAL A 331 -27.67 -48.37 2.49
C VAL A 331 -27.54 -49.87 2.26
N ASP A 332 -28.64 -50.59 2.06
CA ASP A 332 -28.64 -52.02 1.79
C ASP A 332 -27.88 -52.38 0.50
N LEU A 333 -27.90 -51.51 -0.51
CA LEU A 333 -27.13 -51.69 -1.75
C LEU A 333 -25.63 -51.43 -1.57
N ILE A 334 -25.25 -50.47 -0.71
CA ILE A 334 -23.85 -50.20 -0.34
C ILE A 334 -23.31 -51.39 0.47
N ASP A 335 -24.04 -51.84 1.48
CA ASP A 335 -23.67 -52.96 2.32
C ASP A 335 -23.64 -54.27 1.52
N GLY A 336 -24.60 -54.47 0.63
CA GLY A 336 -24.65 -55.61 -0.29
C GLY A 336 -23.49 -55.66 -1.30
N MET A 337 -22.87 -54.52 -1.61
CA MET A 337 -21.65 -54.43 -2.41
C MET A 337 -20.40 -54.76 -1.59
N GLN A 338 -20.34 -54.30 -0.34
CA GLN A 338 -19.25 -54.63 0.58
C GLN A 338 -19.23 -56.13 0.95
N ASN A 339 -20.40 -56.77 0.96
CA ASN A 339 -20.57 -58.19 1.33
C ASN A 339 -20.47 -59.20 0.17
N LYS A 340 -20.42 -58.76 -1.10
CA LYS A 340 -20.27 -59.66 -2.27
C LYS A 340 -18.79 -59.88 -2.61
N SER A 341 -18.24 -60.99 -2.15
CA SER A 341 -16.92 -61.49 -2.58
C SER A 341 -16.94 -61.96 -4.04
N PHE A 342 -16.71 -61.06 -5.00
CA PHE A 342 -16.41 -61.45 -6.38
C PHE A 342 -14.90 -61.55 -6.59
N GLY A 343 -14.44 -62.79 -6.74
CA GLY A 343 -13.07 -63.11 -7.14
C GLY A 343 -12.76 -62.55 -8.52
N PHE A 344 -11.81 -61.63 -8.58
CA PHE A 344 -11.13 -61.24 -9.80
C PHE A 344 -9.62 -61.46 -9.64
N LYS A 345 -9.08 -62.19 -10.64
CA LYS A 345 -7.79 -62.89 -10.69
C LYS A 345 -6.60 -62.15 -10.09
N GLU A 346 -5.79 -62.92 -9.37
CA GLU A 346 -4.54 -62.54 -8.75
C GLU A 346 -3.52 -62.00 -9.77
N THR A 347 -3.01 -60.80 -9.50
CA THR A 347 -1.61 -60.47 -9.77
C THR A 347 -1.05 -59.79 -8.52
N ASN A 348 0.15 -60.23 -8.12
CA ASN A 348 0.78 -60.02 -6.83
C ASN A 348 0.67 -58.60 -6.26
N GLN A 349 0.13 -58.49 -5.04
CA GLN A 349 0.26 -57.29 -4.20
C GLN A 349 1.73 -57.07 -3.81
N PRO A 350 2.32 -55.87 -4.02
CA PRO A 350 3.56 -55.55 -3.34
C PRO A 350 3.24 -55.06 -1.91
N LYS A 351 3.67 -55.87 -0.94
CA LYS A 351 3.74 -55.54 0.49
C LYS A 351 4.51 -54.22 0.71
N LEU A 352 4.16 -53.50 1.80
CA LEU A 352 4.78 -52.25 2.28
C LEU A 352 6.32 -52.31 2.46
N SER A 353 6.93 -53.50 2.34
CA SER A 353 8.37 -53.73 2.27
C SER A 353 9.03 -53.17 1.00
N ASN A 354 8.27 -52.87 -0.06
CA ASN A 354 8.83 -52.37 -1.32
C ASN A 354 9.05 -50.86 -1.38
N PHE A 355 8.53 -50.08 -0.42
CA PHE A 355 8.78 -48.63 -0.36
C PHE A 355 10.23 -48.29 0.03
N PHE A 356 11.00 -49.24 0.56
CA PHE A 356 12.38 -49.04 1.01
C PHE A 356 13.47 -49.55 0.05
N LYS A 357 13.12 -50.12 -1.12
CA LYS A 357 14.11 -50.67 -2.09
C LYS A 357 14.48 -49.75 -3.25
N VAL A 358 13.86 -48.58 -3.40
CA VAL A 358 14.12 -47.65 -4.54
C VAL A 358 15.21 -46.61 -4.21
N ILE A 359 15.76 -46.61 -2.99
CA ILE A 359 16.73 -45.56 -2.56
C ILE A 359 18.17 -45.84 -3.00
N ASP A 360 18.48 -47.01 -3.56
CA ASP A 360 19.86 -47.37 -3.89
C ASP A 360 20.02 -47.67 -5.38
N LYS A 361 20.35 -46.63 -6.15
CA LYS A 361 21.19 -46.64 -7.37
C LYS A 361 21.35 -45.22 -7.88
N GLY A 362 22.47 -44.61 -7.51
CA GLY A 362 22.84 -43.27 -7.93
C GLY A 362 23.00 -43.13 -9.45
N LYS A 363 22.45 -42.04 -9.99
CA LYS A 363 22.98 -41.38 -11.20
C LYS A 363 22.87 -39.85 -11.01
N PRO A 364 23.84 -39.05 -11.51
CA PRO A 364 23.89 -37.62 -11.26
C PRO A 364 22.91 -36.87 -12.18
N LEU A 365 22.14 -35.93 -11.62
CA LEU A 365 21.22 -35.07 -12.37
C LEU A 365 21.89 -33.72 -12.64
N GLN A 366 22.48 -33.55 -13.82
CA GLN A 366 23.04 -32.26 -14.29
C GLN A 366 22.33 -31.74 -15.56
N LYS A 367 21.07 -32.13 -15.79
CA LYS A 367 20.23 -31.60 -16.88
C LYS A 367 18.79 -31.44 -16.41
N LEU A 368 18.45 -30.29 -15.82
CA LEU A 368 17.07 -29.80 -15.66
C LEU A 368 17.07 -28.33 -15.22
N LEU A 369 17.69 -27.49 -16.07
CA LEU A 369 17.48 -26.04 -16.06
C LEU A 369 17.23 -25.62 -17.50
N ASN A 370 16.02 -25.85 -17.98
CA ASN A 370 15.50 -25.07 -19.10
C ASN A 370 14.46 -24.10 -18.53
N PRO A 371 14.59 -22.78 -18.81
CA PRO A 371 13.59 -21.80 -18.39
C PRO A 371 12.26 -22.08 -19.10
N ILE A 372 11.18 -21.95 -18.34
CA ILE A 372 9.80 -22.00 -18.83
C ILE A 372 9.66 -20.90 -19.91
N LYS A 373 9.36 -21.27 -21.16
CA LYS A 373 8.93 -20.31 -22.18
C LYS A 373 7.54 -19.81 -21.78
N ILE A 374 7.43 -18.52 -21.48
CA ILE A 374 6.16 -17.82 -21.24
C ILE A 374 5.77 -17.12 -22.55
N GLU A 375 4.53 -17.31 -22.99
CA GLU A 375 3.96 -16.74 -24.22
C GLU A 375 3.73 -15.23 -24.08
N TYR A 376 4.23 -14.44 -25.03
CA TYR A 376 3.81 -13.06 -25.25
C TYR A 376 2.73 -13.04 -26.33
N CYS A 377 1.70 -12.21 -26.17
CA CYS A 377 0.63 -12.07 -27.17
C CYS A 377 1.12 -11.33 -28.45
N CYS A 378 2.12 -10.45 -28.34
CA CYS A 378 2.74 -9.72 -29.46
C CYS A 378 4.07 -9.04 -29.04
N LYS A 379 4.88 -8.55 -29.99
CA LYS A 379 6.14 -7.83 -29.71
C LYS A 379 5.94 -6.46 -29.06
N ASP A 380 4.77 -5.85 -29.27
CA ASP A 380 4.42 -4.53 -28.74
C ASP A 380 4.27 -4.54 -27.20
N ASP A 381 3.87 -5.68 -26.63
CA ASP A 381 3.68 -5.88 -25.18
C ASP A 381 5.00 -6.12 -24.42
N LYS A 382 6.14 -6.16 -25.11
CA LYS A 382 7.45 -6.28 -24.46
C LYS A 382 7.83 -5.01 -23.73
N PHE A 383 8.42 -5.15 -22.55
CA PHE A 383 8.95 -4.03 -21.79
C PHE A 383 10.12 -3.35 -22.51
N GLU A 384 10.92 -4.11 -23.26
CA GLU A 384 11.95 -3.58 -24.15
C GLU A 384 11.39 -2.52 -25.11
N SER A 385 10.27 -2.82 -25.79
CA SER A 385 9.59 -1.89 -26.70
C SER A 385 9.17 -0.60 -25.98
N PHE A 386 8.64 -0.72 -24.76
CA PHE A 386 8.31 0.43 -23.92
C PHE A 386 9.54 1.27 -23.55
N THR A 387 10.63 0.63 -23.13
CA THR A 387 11.87 1.33 -22.74
C THR A 387 12.53 2.04 -23.93
N SER A 388 12.49 1.42 -25.13
CA SER A 388 13.01 2.01 -26.36
C SER A 388 12.24 3.27 -26.76
N ILE A 389 10.90 3.24 -26.66
CA ILE A 389 10.08 4.44 -26.90
C ILE A 389 10.39 5.53 -25.88
N CYS A 390 10.55 5.20 -24.60
CA CYS A 390 10.93 6.18 -23.59
C CYS A 390 12.30 6.81 -23.87
N GLU A 391 13.26 6.03 -24.34
CA GLU A 391 14.60 6.51 -24.72
C GLU A 391 14.53 7.47 -25.91
N GLN A 392 13.80 7.12 -26.97
CA GLN A 392 13.58 8.00 -28.13
C GLN A 392 12.92 9.34 -27.72
N ILE A 393 11.95 9.31 -26.81
CA ILE A 393 11.29 10.53 -26.31
C ILE A 393 12.26 11.38 -25.48
N SER A 394 13.19 10.74 -24.75
CA SER A 394 14.12 11.43 -23.87
C SER A 394 15.18 12.26 -24.62
N THR A 395 15.53 11.89 -25.85
CA THR A 395 16.50 12.60 -26.69
C THR A 395 15.89 13.80 -27.42
N ILE A 396 14.56 13.82 -27.57
CA ILE A 396 13.83 14.89 -28.24
C ILE A 396 13.58 16.04 -27.24
N SER A 397 13.66 17.29 -27.71
CA SER A 397 13.36 18.48 -26.90
C SER A 397 11.91 18.97 -27.10
N ALA A 398 11.42 19.01 -28.34
CA ALA A 398 10.11 19.54 -28.70
C ALA A 398 8.95 18.63 -28.29
N TYR A 399 7.90 19.20 -27.68
CA TYR A 399 6.77 18.43 -27.15
C TYR A 399 5.88 17.78 -28.21
N LEU A 400 5.71 18.43 -29.37
CA LEU A 400 4.89 17.90 -30.48
C LEU A 400 5.57 16.68 -31.10
N ASP A 401 6.87 16.75 -31.34
CA ASP A 401 7.65 15.64 -31.88
C ASP A 401 7.61 14.42 -30.93
N LYS A 402 7.66 14.66 -29.61
CA LYS A 402 7.49 13.60 -28.60
C LYS A 402 6.11 12.93 -28.68
N ARG A 403 5.04 13.72 -28.84
CA ARG A 403 3.68 13.19 -29.07
C ARG A 403 3.66 12.33 -30.32
N ASP A 404 4.29 12.80 -31.39
CA ASP A 404 4.25 12.15 -32.70
C ASP A 404 5.02 10.82 -32.72
N VAL A 405 6.10 10.68 -31.94
CA VAL A 405 6.77 9.40 -31.69
C VAL A 405 5.81 8.37 -31.09
N VAL A 406 5.09 8.74 -30.02
CA VAL A 406 4.12 7.84 -29.38
C VAL A 406 2.94 7.55 -30.30
N LYS A 407 2.43 8.57 -31.01
CA LYS A 407 1.31 8.45 -31.95
C LYS A 407 1.67 7.51 -33.09
N LYS A 408 2.89 7.63 -33.64
CA LYS A 408 3.42 6.71 -34.66
C LYS A 408 3.48 5.29 -34.12
N PHE A 409 4.07 5.08 -32.95
CA PHE A 409 4.18 3.76 -32.33
C PHE A 409 2.82 3.08 -32.12
N LEU A 410 1.82 3.82 -31.60
CA LEU A 410 0.45 3.31 -31.39
C LEU A 410 -0.34 3.08 -32.68
N ASN A 411 0.13 3.62 -33.81
CA ASN A 411 -0.51 3.41 -35.11
C ASN A 411 0.17 2.29 -35.91
N THR A 412 1.51 2.17 -35.86
CA THR A 412 2.28 1.22 -36.67
C THR A 412 2.67 -0.05 -35.92
N GLY A 413 2.79 -0.01 -34.60
CA GLY A 413 3.39 -1.09 -33.80
C GLY A 413 4.89 -1.28 -34.10
N CYS A 414 5.50 -2.29 -33.47
CA CYS A 414 6.88 -2.71 -33.71
C CYS A 414 7.08 -3.39 -35.06
N GLU A 415 6.05 -4.07 -35.57
CA GLU A 415 6.12 -4.88 -36.81
C GLU A 415 5.63 -4.13 -38.05
N GLY A 416 5.11 -2.91 -37.89
CA GLY A 416 4.65 -2.07 -39.00
C GLY A 416 3.25 -2.41 -39.52
N ASP A 417 2.57 -3.41 -38.96
CA ASP A 417 1.24 -3.87 -39.35
C ASP A 417 0.13 -3.45 -38.38
N GLY A 418 0.40 -2.42 -37.58
CA GLY A 418 -0.52 -1.88 -36.58
C GLY A 418 -0.11 -2.27 -35.17
N TYR A 419 -0.46 -1.42 -34.20
CA TYR A 419 -0.23 -1.73 -32.78
C TYR A 419 -1.22 -2.79 -32.29
N LYS A 420 -0.69 -3.92 -31.82
CA LYS A 420 -1.46 -5.08 -31.32
C LYS A 420 -1.31 -5.28 -29.80
N GLY A 421 -0.58 -4.40 -29.13
CA GLY A 421 -0.36 -4.45 -27.69
C GLY A 421 -1.55 -3.94 -26.87
N ASP A 422 -1.43 -4.06 -25.54
CA ASP A 422 -2.36 -3.50 -24.58
C ASP A 422 -2.14 -1.99 -24.41
N VAL A 423 -2.93 -1.21 -25.16
CA VAL A 423 -2.93 0.25 -25.14
C VAL A 423 -3.15 0.79 -23.73
N TYR A 424 -4.03 0.19 -22.93
CA TYR A 424 -4.31 0.66 -21.58
C TYR A 424 -3.09 0.53 -20.68
N THR A 425 -2.45 -0.65 -20.67
CA THR A 425 -1.26 -0.89 -19.84
C THR A 425 -0.09 -0.02 -20.30
N PHE A 426 0.14 0.12 -21.62
CA PHE A 426 1.18 0.98 -22.17
C PHE A 426 0.99 2.44 -21.71
N MET A 427 -0.22 2.97 -21.87
CA MET A 427 -0.55 4.34 -21.48
C MET A 427 -0.49 4.55 -19.96
N LYS A 428 -0.88 3.54 -19.17
CA LYS A 428 -0.81 3.57 -17.71
C LYS A 428 0.65 3.68 -17.24
N LEU A 429 1.57 2.94 -17.85
CA LEU A 429 3.00 3.02 -17.53
C LEU A 429 3.65 4.32 -18.04
N LEU A 430 3.18 4.87 -19.16
CA LEU A 430 3.67 6.15 -19.69
C LEU A 430 3.22 7.35 -18.82
N LEU A 431 2.00 7.30 -18.28
CA LEU A 431 1.37 8.34 -17.47
C LEU A 431 1.68 8.19 -15.97
N VAL A 432 2.96 8.05 -15.62
CA VAL A 432 3.41 7.83 -14.22
C VAL A 432 2.92 8.89 -13.22
N LYS A 433 2.65 10.13 -13.65
CA LYS A 433 2.15 11.19 -12.76
C LYS A 433 0.67 11.02 -12.38
N GLN A 434 -0.06 10.21 -13.13
CA GLN A 434 -1.47 9.87 -12.92
C GLN A 434 -1.61 8.54 -12.17
N ASP A 435 -0.52 7.81 -12.02
CA ASP A 435 -0.47 6.59 -11.24
C ASP A 435 -0.69 6.89 -9.76
N VAL A 436 -1.72 6.26 -9.20
CA VAL A 436 -2.14 6.45 -7.80
C VAL A 436 -1.39 5.54 -6.82
N ARG A 437 -0.55 4.63 -7.33
CA ARG A 437 0.18 3.63 -6.53
C ARG A 437 1.18 4.29 -5.57
N ILE A 438 1.21 3.82 -4.33
CA ILE A 438 2.12 4.30 -3.29
C ILE A 438 3.01 3.15 -2.82
N TYR A 439 4.25 3.13 -3.30
CA TYR A 439 5.22 2.05 -3.01
C TYR A 439 5.91 2.19 -1.64
N ARG A 440 5.81 3.36 -0.98
CA ARG A 440 6.48 3.69 0.30
C ARG A 440 8.01 3.50 0.25
N LEU A 441 8.60 3.74 -0.91
CA LEU A 441 10.04 3.65 -1.16
C LEU A 441 10.62 5.00 -1.57
N ASN A 442 11.49 5.55 -0.72
CA ASN A 442 12.32 6.70 -1.05
C ASN A 442 13.66 6.25 -1.68
N SER A 443 14.49 7.19 -2.18
CA SER A 443 15.73 6.84 -2.89
C SER A 443 16.71 6.06 -1.99
N LYS A 444 16.82 6.47 -0.72
CA LYS A 444 17.68 5.80 0.26
C LYS A 444 17.20 4.39 0.62
N GLN A 445 15.88 4.16 0.64
CA GLN A 445 15.28 2.85 0.88
C GLN A 445 15.47 1.92 -0.31
N ILE A 446 15.28 2.42 -1.54
CA ILE A 446 15.57 1.66 -2.77
C ILE A 446 17.03 1.20 -2.74
N ILE A 447 17.97 2.13 -2.54
CA ILE A 447 19.39 1.81 -2.46
C ILE A 447 19.67 0.78 -1.35
N LYS A 448 19.09 0.95 -0.16
CA LYS A 448 19.26 -0.01 0.93
C LYS A 448 18.77 -1.42 0.56
N VAL A 449 17.60 -1.53 -0.09
CA VAL A 449 17.04 -2.83 -0.48
C VAL A 449 17.88 -3.46 -1.58
N ILE A 450 18.25 -2.68 -2.60
CA ILE A 450 19.06 -3.13 -3.74
C ILE A 450 20.47 -3.52 -3.28
N SER A 451 21.10 -2.78 -2.38
CA SER A 451 22.45 -3.11 -1.89
C SER A 451 22.47 -4.46 -1.17
N LEU A 452 21.39 -4.80 -0.45
CA LEU A 452 21.21 -6.12 0.17
C LEU A 452 20.95 -7.26 -0.82
N ILE A 453 20.53 -6.95 -2.05
CA ILE A 453 20.30 -7.92 -3.13
C ILE A 453 21.59 -8.15 -3.91
N LEU A 454 22.27 -7.07 -4.28
CA LEU A 454 23.51 -7.12 -5.06
C LEU A 454 24.73 -7.53 -4.22
N GLY A 455 24.65 -7.34 -2.90
CA GLY A 455 25.77 -7.57 -1.99
C GLY A 455 26.78 -6.42 -1.96
N THR A 456 26.37 -5.23 -2.39
CA THR A 456 27.21 -4.03 -2.47
C THR A 456 27.26 -3.27 -1.14
N ASN A 457 28.32 -2.49 -0.97
CA ASN A 457 28.43 -1.57 0.15
C ASN A 457 27.38 -0.45 0.01
N LEU A 458 26.62 -0.25 1.09
CA LEU A 458 25.56 0.75 1.15
C LEU A 458 26.09 2.18 1.03
N GLU A 459 27.26 2.46 1.58
CA GLU A 459 27.81 3.84 1.57
C GLU A 459 28.30 4.24 0.18
N ASP A 460 28.86 3.32 -0.60
CA ASP A 460 29.31 3.59 -1.97
C ASP A 460 28.12 3.96 -2.88
N MET A 461 27.02 3.21 -2.79
CA MET A 461 25.79 3.55 -3.52
C MET A 461 25.17 4.87 -3.03
N ARG A 462 25.30 5.20 -1.73
CA ARG A 462 24.81 6.49 -1.21
C ARG A 462 25.63 7.67 -1.72
N GLN A 463 26.95 7.50 -1.85
CA GLN A 463 27.83 8.50 -2.41
C GLN A 463 27.53 8.73 -3.90
N ASP A 464 27.31 7.66 -4.66
CA ASP A 464 26.93 7.78 -6.08
C ASP A 464 25.55 8.44 -6.25
N LEU A 465 24.60 8.19 -5.34
CA LEU A 465 23.29 8.85 -5.34
C LEU A 465 23.38 10.37 -5.20
N ASP A 466 24.46 10.92 -4.63
CA ASP A 466 24.65 12.37 -4.55
C ASP A 466 24.73 13.02 -5.95
N ASN A 467 25.03 12.23 -7.01
CA ASN A 467 24.95 12.65 -8.41
C ASN A 467 23.49 12.80 -8.92
N GLY A 468 22.49 12.37 -8.16
CA GLY A 468 21.11 12.84 -8.25
C GLY A 468 20.07 11.94 -8.95
N ASP A 469 20.45 10.78 -9.49
CA ASP A 469 19.50 9.83 -10.08
C ASP A 469 19.66 8.42 -9.53
N VAL A 470 18.69 8.01 -8.70
CA VAL A 470 18.66 6.66 -8.12
C VAL A 470 18.53 5.56 -9.19
N SER A 471 17.91 5.85 -10.33
CA SER A 471 17.78 4.85 -11.40
C SER A 471 19.15 4.56 -12.03
N MET A 472 19.95 5.59 -12.29
CA MET A 472 21.30 5.45 -12.82
C MET A 472 22.25 4.80 -11.80
N THR A 473 22.17 5.19 -10.52
CA THR A 473 22.95 4.53 -9.47
C THR A 473 22.60 3.05 -9.36
N VAL A 474 21.32 2.67 -9.42
CA VAL A 474 20.94 1.26 -9.37
C VAL A 474 21.40 0.51 -10.62
N GLU A 475 21.27 1.10 -11.80
CA GLU A 475 21.71 0.50 -13.06
C GLU A 475 23.23 0.26 -13.10
N LYS A 476 24.04 1.26 -12.76
CA LYS A 476 25.50 1.14 -12.66
C LYS A 476 25.95 0.02 -11.72
N PHE A 477 25.44 0.00 -10.48
CA PHE A 477 25.83 -1.02 -9.50
C PHE A 477 25.25 -2.41 -9.83
N PHE A 478 24.15 -2.47 -10.60
CA PHE A 478 23.60 -3.72 -11.12
C PHE A 478 24.50 -4.33 -12.21
N ASP A 479 25.13 -3.50 -13.02
CA ASP A 479 26.09 -3.92 -14.04
C ASP A 479 27.42 -4.41 -13.45
N GLU A 480 27.93 -3.71 -12.42
CA GLU A 480 29.25 -3.99 -11.85
C GLU A 480 29.31 -5.28 -10.99
N ASN A 481 28.18 -5.86 -10.55
CA ASN A 481 28.16 -6.87 -9.46
C ASN A 481 27.83 -8.31 -9.86
N SER A 482 28.45 -9.24 -9.14
CA SER A 482 28.47 -10.68 -9.44
C SER A 482 27.31 -11.51 -8.88
N SER A 483 26.56 -11.01 -7.89
CA SER A 483 25.50 -11.78 -7.22
C SER A 483 24.28 -12.05 -8.12
N ILE A 484 23.90 -11.08 -8.95
CA ILE A 484 22.84 -11.19 -9.95
C ILE A 484 23.33 -10.43 -11.19
N GLN A 485 23.62 -11.16 -12.25
CA GLN A 485 24.07 -10.59 -13.51
C GLN A 485 22.88 -10.07 -14.33
N PRO A 486 23.02 -8.92 -15.02
CA PRO A 486 22.03 -8.46 -15.99
C PRO A 486 21.79 -9.50 -17.09
N CYS A 487 20.54 -9.63 -17.53
CA CYS A 487 20.23 -10.44 -18.71
C CYS A 487 20.70 -9.73 -19.99
N GLU A 488 21.11 -10.49 -21.02
CA GLU A 488 21.47 -9.95 -22.34
C GLU A 488 20.24 -9.44 -23.12
N LYS A 489 19.08 -10.07 -22.92
CA LYS A 489 17.83 -9.74 -23.60
C LYS A 489 16.69 -9.62 -22.60
N SER A 490 15.82 -8.62 -22.83
CA SER A 490 14.64 -8.41 -21.99
C SER A 490 13.60 -9.50 -22.26
N THR A 491 13.09 -10.09 -21.18
CA THR A 491 12.02 -11.11 -21.22
C THR A 491 10.80 -10.70 -20.41
N LEU A 492 10.64 -9.39 -20.17
CA LEU A 492 9.55 -8.86 -19.37
C LEU A 492 8.49 -8.25 -20.30
N SER A 493 7.23 -8.47 -19.98
CA SER A 493 6.10 -7.77 -20.60
C SER A 493 5.65 -6.58 -19.77
N ILE A 494 5.00 -5.60 -20.40
CA ILE A 494 4.42 -4.43 -19.72
C ILE A 494 3.37 -4.84 -18.66
N LYS A 495 2.66 -5.95 -18.88
CA LYS A 495 1.68 -6.52 -17.93
C LYS A 495 2.34 -7.12 -16.70
N GLU A 496 3.46 -7.82 -16.87
CA GLU A 496 4.25 -8.31 -15.72
C GLU A 496 4.83 -7.15 -14.90
N ILE A 497 5.29 -6.09 -15.57
CA ILE A 497 5.74 -4.87 -14.88
C ILE A 497 4.59 -4.23 -14.12
N ASP A 498 3.40 -4.10 -14.72
CA ASP A 498 2.22 -3.55 -14.04
C ASP A 498 1.82 -4.39 -12.81
N SER A 499 1.82 -5.72 -12.94
CA SER A 499 1.56 -6.64 -11.83
C SER A 499 2.61 -6.56 -10.73
N PHE A 500 3.89 -6.41 -11.10
CA PHE A 500 4.98 -6.20 -10.14
C PHE A 500 4.79 -4.90 -9.35
N LEU A 501 4.42 -3.81 -10.03
CA LEU A 501 4.14 -2.53 -9.38
C LEU A 501 2.94 -2.66 -8.43
N ASP A 502 1.89 -3.38 -8.81
CA ASP A 502 0.74 -3.65 -7.93
C ASP A 502 1.16 -4.47 -6.69
N GLU A 503 1.96 -5.52 -6.86
CA GLU A 503 2.49 -6.32 -5.75
C GLU A 503 3.33 -5.47 -4.77
N MET A 504 4.11 -4.53 -5.29
CA MET A 504 4.91 -3.60 -4.50
C MET A 504 4.06 -2.62 -3.67
N THR A 505 2.83 -2.31 -4.07
CA THR A 505 1.94 -1.45 -3.27
C THR A 505 1.38 -2.15 -2.03
N VAL A 506 1.10 -3.45 -2.14
CA VAL A 506 0.53 -4.27 -1.06
C VAL A 506 1.61 -4.62 -0.02
N ASN A 507 2.83 -4.86 -0.49
CA ASN A 507 3.92 -5.38 0.33
C ASN A 507 4.87 -4.27 0.83
N THR A 508 4.63 -3.78 2.04
CA THR A 508 5.30 -2.57 2.58
C THR A 508 6.51 -2.84 3.48
N THR A 509 6.81 -4.10 3.78
CA THR A 509 7.96 -4.47 4.64
C THR A 509 9.22 -4.68 3.83
N GLU A 510 10.37 -4.23 4.33
CA GLU A 510 11.69 -4.33 3.67
C GLU A 510 12.02 -5.74 3.17
N ILE A 511 11.71 -6.78 3.96
CA ILE A 511 11.96 -8.18 3.59
C ILE A 511 11.16 -8.59 2.35
N LYS A 512 9.87 -8.25 2.30
CA LYS A 512 9.00 -8.59 1.17
C LYS A 512 9.39 -7.82 -0.08
N GLN A 513 9.67 -6.53 0.07
CA GLN A 513 10.15 -5.69 -1.04
C GLN A 513 11.47 -6.25 -1.61
N LYS A 514 12.39 -6.71 -0.74
CA LYS A 514 13.61 -7.39 -1.17
C LYS A 514 13.32 -8.62 -2.02
N ILE A 515 12.38 -9.48 -1.60
CA ILE A 515 12.01 -10.69 -2.33
C ILE A 515 11.44 -10.34 -3.71
N ILE A 516 10.50 -9.40 -3.76
CA ILE A 516 9.84 -8.96 -5.00
C ILE A 516 10.86 -8.37 -5.98
N PHE A 517 11.75 -7.48 -5.50
CA PHE A 517 12.87 -6.98 -6.30
C PHE A 517 13.81 -8.08 -6.77
N THR A 518 14.16 -9.05 -5.91
CA THR A 518 15.06 -10.15 -6.29
C THR A 518 14.48 -10.99 -7.43
N ASN A 519 13.17 -11.22 -7.41
CA ASN A 519 12.48 -12.01 -8.44
C ASN A 519 12.49 -11.30 -9.80
N ILE A 520 12.20 -10.00 -9.85
CA ILE A 520 12.17 -9.25 -11.11
C ILE A 520 13.59 -9.02 -11.66
N LEU A 521 14.55 -8.65 -10.81
CA LEU A 521 15.91 -8.28 -11.23
C LEU A 521 16.66 -9.41 -11.94
N ARG A 522 16.37 -10.69 -11.62
CA ARG A 522 16.96 -11.85 -12.30
C ARG A 522 16.57 -11.98 -13.78
N ARG A 523 15.54 -11.26 -14.23
CA ARG A 523 15.03 -11.26 -15.61
C ARG A 523 15.25 -9.92 -16.32
N CYS A 524 15.84 -8.94 -15.64
CA CYS A 524 16.04 -7.59 -16.14
C CYS A 524 17.37 -7.46 -16.89
N THR A 525 17.36 -6.72 -17.99
CA THR A 525 18.52 -6.05 -18.58
C THR A 525 18.86 -4.78 -17.78
N LYS A 526 19.99 -4.13 -18.09
CA LYS A 526 20.37 -2.83 -17.49
C LYS A 526 19.27 -1.77 -17.67
N MET A 527 18.74 -1.69 -18.89
CA MET A 527 17.68 -0.75 -19.28
C MET A 527 16.35 -1.07 -18.58
N ASP A 528 16.02 -2.35 -18.42
CA ASP A 528 14.81 -2.74 -17.69
C ASP A 528 14.88 -2.25 -16.24
N VAL A 529 16.03 -2.42 -15.57
CA VAL A 529 16.21 -1.95 -14.18
C VAL A 529 16.10 -0.43 -14.09
N LEU A 530 16.76 0.30 -14.99
CA LEU A 530 16.69 1.76 -15.04
C LEU A 530 15.22 2.25 -15.08
N TYR A 531 14.44 1.75 -16.04
CA TYR A 531 13.05 2.17 -16.22
C TYR A 531 12.11 1.62 -15.15
N LEU A 532 12.38 0.43 -14.60
CA LEU A 532 11.63 -0.10 -13.47
C LEU A 532 11.76 0.80 -12.24
N ILE A 533 12.98 1.27 -11.92
CA ILE A 533 13.19 2.21 -10.82
C ILE A 533 12.52 3.57 -11.09
N ARG A 534 12.56 4.05 -12.34
CA ARG A 534 11.87 5.28 -12.77
C ARG A 534 10.34 5.20 -12.62
N LEU A 535 9.74 4.05 -12.96
CA LEU A 535 8.32 3.77 -12.73
C LEU A 535 7.97 3.81 -11.23
N ILE A 536 8.78 3.16 -10.37
CA ILE A 536 8.59 3.21 -8.91
C ILE A 536 8.73 4.65 -8.37
N LYS A 537 9.58 5.47 -8.99
CA LYS A 537 9.79 6.87 -8.63
C LYS A 537 8.73 7.83 -9.16
N HIS A 538 7.80 7.36 -9.99
CA HIS A 538 6.83 8.19 -10.69
C HIS A 538 7.48 9.27 -11.57
N ASP A 539 8.67 8.99 -12.10
CA ASP A 539 9.43 9.91 -12.94
C ASP A 539 10.27 9.15 -13.99
N LEU A 540 9.77 9.12 -15.23
CA LEU A 540 10.45 8.51 -16.38
C LEU A 540 11.60 9.34 -16.95
N ARG A 541 11.73 10.62 -16.54
CA ARG A 541 12.70 11.58 -17.10
C ARG A 541 12.65 11.79 -18.62
N ILE A 542 11.48 11.56 -19.23
CA ILE A 542 11.24 11.78 -20.67
C ILE A 542 10.67 13.17 -20.99
N ASN A 543 10.30 13.95 -19.96
CA ASN A 543 9.65 15.26 -20.09
C ASN A 543 8.40 15.28 -20.99
N LEU A 544 7.69 14.16 -21.10
CA LEU A 544 6.40 14.06 -21.76
C LEU A 544 5.28 14.35 -20.75
N GLY A 545 4.53 15.43 -20.99
CA GLY A 545 3.37 15.79 -20.18
C GLY A 545 2.14 14.93 -20.52
N SER A 546 1.21 14.79 -19.58
CA SER A 546 -0.02 14.00 -19.76
C SER A 546 -0.91 14.51 -20.89
N LYS A 547 -0.81 15.80 -21.25
CA LYS A 547 -1.48 16.37 -22.42
C LYS A 547 -1.03 15.66 -23.69
N TYR A 548 0.25 15.80 -24.02
CA TYR A 548 0.84 15.23 -25.22
C TYR A 548 0.82 13.70 -25.23
N ALA A 549 0.98 13.04 -24.08
CA ALA A 549 0.82 11.59 -23.99
C ALA A 549 -0.61 11.13 -24.27
N LEU A 550 -1.65 11.87 -23.87
CA LEU A 550 -3.03 11.50 -24.17
C LEU A 550 -3.41 11.86 -25.61
N GLU A 551 -2.95 13.01 -26.11
CA GLU A 551 -3.13 13.43 -27.50
C GLU A 551 -2.52 12.45 -28.52
N SER A 552 -1.56 11.61 -28.12
CA SER A 552 -1.06 10.54 -29.00
C SER A 552 -2.04 9.38 -29.18
N LEU A 553 -3.03 9.22 -28.29
CA LEU A 553 -4.13 8.26 -28.48
C LEU A 553 -5.16 8.79 -29.47
N TYR A 554 -5.58 10.03 -29.26
CA TYR A 554 -6.59 10.76 -30.03
C TYR A 554 -6.48 12.25 -29.71
N ASP A 555 -6.77 13.14 -30.66
CA ASP A 555 -6.47 14.57 -30.50
C ASP A 555 -7.23 15.23 -29.32
N ASP A 556 -8.51 14.87 -29.11
CA ASP A 556 -9.31 15.40 -27.99
C ASP A 556 -9.21 14.56 -26.70
N ALA A 557 -8.34 13.54 -26.67
CA ALA A 557 -8.28 12.59 -25.55
C ALA A 557 -7.88 13.25 -24.23
N TYR A 558 -7.02 14.28 -24.26
CA TYR A 558 -6.64 15.00 -23.05
C TYR A 558 -7.84 15.66 -22.38
N GLU A 559 -8.71 16.31 -23.16
CA GLU A 559 -9.91 17.01 -22.69
C GLU A 559 -10.95 16.02 -22.17
N ALA A 560 -11.21 14.96 -22.92
CA ALA A 560 -12.10 13.87 -22.49
C ALA A 560 -11.61 13.18 -21.20
N PHE A 561 -10.28 13.05 -21.02
CA PHE A 561 -9.69 12.54 -19.78
C PHE A 561 -9.83 13.53 -18.62
N GLN A 562 -9.82 14.85 -18.85
CA GLN A 562 -9.99 15.84 -17.78
C GLN A 562 -11.34 15.72 -17.08
N MET A 563 -12.37 15.27 -17.80
CA MET A 563 -13.74 15.15 -17.30
C MET A 563 -14.00 13.83 -16.56
N THR A 564 -13.27 12.77 -16.91
CA THR A 564 -13.52 11.41 -16.40
C THR A 564 -12.41 10.88 -15.50
N LEU A 565 -11.17 11.39 -15.63
CA LEU A 565 -9.96 10.94 -14.94
C LEU A 565 -9.82 9.41 -14.86
N ASN A 566 -10.38 8.70 -15.84
CA ASN A 566 -10.41 7.26 -15.91
C ASN A 566 -9.78 6.86 -17.24
N LEU A 567 -8.53 6.37 -17.17
CA LEU A 567 -7.76 6.03 -18.36
C LEU A 567 -8.38 4.84 -19.10
N LYS A 568 -8.98 3.89 -18.37
CA LYS A 568 -9.59 2.70 -18.97
C LYS A 568 -10.81 3.10 -19.80
N ASP A 569 -11.71 3.89 -19.20
CA ASP A 569 -12.88 4.44 -19.91
C ASP A 569 -12.47 5.25 -21.15
N LEU A 570 -11.45 6.09 -21.03
CA LEU A 570 -10.95 6.86 -22.17
C LEU A 570 -10.45 5.95 -23.29
N VAL A 571 -9.63 4.94 -22.98
CA VAL A 571 -9.10 4.00 -23.97
C VAL A 571 -10.24 3.24 -24.65
N ASP A 572 -11.25 2.79 -23.89
CA ASP A 572 -12.43 2.10 -24.43
C ASP A 572 -13.24 3.01 -25.35
N ARG A 573 -13.42 4.30 -25.01
CA ARG A 573 -14.10 5.28 -25.87
C ARG A 573 -13.31 5.60 -27.13
N VAL A 574 -11.99 5.77 -27.02
CA VAL A 574 -11.11 5.98 -28.18
C VAL A 574 -11.14 4.78 -29.12
N ALA A 575 -11.17 3.56 -28.61
CA ALA A 575 -11.29 2.36 -29.43
C ALA A 575 -12.60 2.37 -30.24
N LYS A 576 -13.74 2.63 -29.60
CA LYS A 576 -15.04 2.74 -30.26
C LYS A 576 -15.10 3.84 -31.33
N VAL A 577 -14.53 5.01 -31.03
CA VAL A 577 -14.49 6.11 -32.01
C VAL A 577 -13.56 5.79 -33.18
N LYS A 578 -12.43 5.11 -32.94
CA LYS A 578 -11.56 4.64 -34.04
C LYS A 578 -12.26 3.61 -34.93
N GLU A 579 -13.09 2.72 -34.36
CA GLU A 579 -13.93 1.80 -35.13
C GLU A 579 -14.97 2.56 -35.97
N LEU A 580 -15.71 3.49 -35.36
CA LEU A 580 -16.68 4.33 -36.06
C LEU A 580 -16.05 5.16 -37.18
N ASN A 581 -14.84 5.69 -36.97
CA ASN A 581 -14.12 6.44 -38.00
C ASN A 581 -13.73 5.57 -39.20
N ARG A 582 -13.43 4.27 -38.98
CA ARG A 582 -13.18 3.32 -40.08
C ARG A 582 -14.45 3.02 -40.87
N GLU A 583 -15.60 2.96 -40.21
CA GLU A 583 -16.90 2.72 -40.85
C GLU A 583 -17.41 3.96 -41.61
N THR A 584 -17.27 5.14 -41.03
CA THR A 584 -17.84 6.40 -41.57
C THR A 584 -16.89 7.18 -42.47
N GLY A 585 -15.58 6.88 -42.44
CA GLY A 585 -14.53 7.63 -43.14
C GLY A 585 -14.32 9.06 -42.64
N LYS A 586 -15.01 9.47 -41.56
CA LYS A 586 -14.91 10.81 -40.95
C LYS A 586 -14.24 10.71 -39.59
N VAL A 587 -13.53 11.76 -39.20
CA VAL A 587 -12.94 11.90 -37.86
C VAL A 587 -14.03 12.43 -36.91
N ASN A 588 -14.54 11.58 -36.02
CA ASN A 588 -15.55 11.95 -35.04
C ASN A 588 -14.91 12.44 -33.73
N PRO A 589 -15.38 13.54 -33.11
CA PRO A 589 -14.84 14.00 -31.82
C PRO A 589 -15.26 13.07 -30.67
N LEU A 590 -14.51 13.09 -29.56
CA LEU A 590 -14.91 12.38 -28.34
C LEU A 590 -16.04 13.14 -27.62
N GLU A 591 -17.00 12.41 -27.05
CA GLU A 591 -18.00 13.03 -26.17
C GLU A 591 -17.35 13.49 -24.86
N ILE A 592 -17.49 14.77 -24.53
CA ILE A 592 -16.90 15.41 -23.34
C ILE A 592 -18.04 15.81 -22.39
N SER A 593 -18.35 14.96 -21.42
CA SER A 593 -19.35 15.24 -20.38
C SER A 593 -18.81 14.92 -18.98
N ALA A 594 -19.16 15.77 -18.02
CA ALA A 594 -18.78 15.58 -16.62
C ALA A 594 -19.64 14.48 -15.98
N GLN A 595 -18.99 13.50 -15.35
CA GLN A 595 -19.67 12.40 -14.68
C GLN A 595 -19.72 12.61 -13.17
N ILE A 596 -20.87 12.31 -12.56
CA ILE A 596 -21.03 12.37 -11.11
C ILE A 596 -20.14 11.33 -10.43
N MET A 597 -19.72 11.61 -9.19
CA MET A 597 -18.82 10.76 -8.39
C MET A 597 -17.39 10.59 -8.94
N ILE A 598 -17.05 11.26 -10.03
CA ILE A 598 -15.71 11.37 -10.59
C ILE A 598 -15.21 12.80 -10.39
N PRO A 599 -14.00 13.02 -9.81
CA PRO A 599 -13.51 14.36 -9.57
C PRO A 599 -13.28 15.12 -10.90
N ILE A 600 -13.55 16.42 -10.87
CA ILE A 600 -13.31 17.34 -11.99
C ILE A 600 -12.15 18.24 -11.62
N LYS A 601 -11.20 18.48 -12.53
CA LYS A 601 -10.10 19.39 -12.22
C LYS A 601 -10.63 20.77 -11.77
N PRO A 602 -10.16 21.30 -10.63
CA PRO A 602 -10.60 22.60 -10.18
C PRO A 602 -10.19 23.69 -11.16
N MET A 603 -11.06 24.66 -11.43
CA MET A 603 -10.70 25.88 -12.15
C MET A 603 -9.68 26.67 -11.32
N LEU A 604 -8.61 27.14 -11.95
CA LEU A 604 -7.46 27.73 -11.28
C LEU A 604 -7.43 29.25 -11.46
N ALA A 605 -6.61 29.90 -10.64
CA ALA A 605 -6.42 31.35 -10.69
C ALA A 605 -4.97 31.76 -10.95
N GLU A 606 -4.80 32.66 -11.92
CA GLU A 606 -3.59 33.42 -12.20
C GLU A 606 -3.40 34.54 -11.15
N ALA A 607 -2.16 35.01 -10.97
CA ALA A 607 -1.89 36.16 -10.10
C ALA A 607 -2.17 37.45 -10.88
N CYS A 608 -3.09 38.28 -10.40
CA CYS A 608 -3.30 39.61 -10.96
C CYS A 608 -2.25 40.55 -10.35
N ARG A 609 -1.31 41.01 -11.19
CA ARG A 609 -0.25 41.97 -10.83
C ARG A 609 -0.64 43.41 -11.18
N ASN A 610 -1.27 43.59 -12.35
CA ASN A 610 -1.79 44.86 -12.84
C ASN A 610 -3.31 44.74 -13.00
N PHE A 611 -4.06 45.51 -12.21
CA PHE A 611 -5.52 45.41 -12.21
C PHE A 611 -6.15 46.22 -13.34
N GLU A 612 -5.56 47.35 -13.70
CA GLU A 612 -5.98 48.21 -14.80
C GLU A 612 -5.98 47.44 -16.12
N GLU A 613 -4.88 46.76 -16.45
CA GLU A 613 -4.77 45.90 -17.64
C GLU A 613 -5.76 44.73 -17.59
N THR A 614 -6.06 44.23 -16.37
CA THR A 614 -7.04 43.16 -16.22
C THR A 614 -8.45 43.67 -16.55
N LEU A 615 -8.82 44.88 -16.10
CA LEU A 615 -10.13 45.47 -16.41
C LEU A 615 -10.30 45.83 -17.89
N GLU A 616 -9.23 46.21 -18.59
CA GLU A 616 -9.29 46.42 -20.05
C GLU A 616 -9.72 45.15 -20.81
N LYS A 617 -9.36 43.96 -20.29
CA LYS A 617 -9.79 42.67 -20.85
C LYS A 617 -11.23 42.30 -20.51
N PHE A 618 -11.80 42.91 -19.47
CA PHE A 618 -13.15 42.61 -18.96
C PHE A 618 -13.95 43.90 -18.73
N PRO A 619 -14.49 44.52 -19.81
CA PRO A 619 -15.15 45.83 -19.75
C PRO A 619 -16.43 45.83 -18.89
N ASP A 620 -17.13 44.69 -18.81
CA ASP A 620 -18.31 44.50 -17.97
C ASP A 620 -17.98 44.35 -16.47
N GLY A 621 -16.69 44.41 -16.13
CA GLY A 621 -16.17 44.27 -14.78
C GLY A 621 -15.99 42.82 -14.34
N LEU A 622 -15.68 42.65 -13.06
CA LEU A 622 -15.34 41.35 -12.49
C LEU A 622 -16.10 41.10 -11.19
N TYR A 623 -16.52 39.86 -10.98
CA TYR A 623 -16.99 39.40 -9.68
C TYR A 623 -15.82 39.20 -8.74
N CYS A 624 -15.93 39.83 -7.57
CA CYS A 624 -14.93 39.82 -6.53
C CYS A 624 -15.44 39.04 -5.31
N GLU A 625 -14.69 38.00 -4.94
CA GLU A 625 -14.92 37.17 -3.77
C GLU A 625 -13.76 37.26 -2.78
N THR A 626 -14.05 36.96 -1.53
CA THR A 626 -12.99 36.77 -0.53
C THR A 626 -12.19 35.52 -0.85
N LYS A 627 -10.86 35.65 -0.88
CA LYS A 627 -9.97 34.49 -0.94
C LYS A 627 -9.84 33.89 0.46
N TYR A 628 -10.49 32.75 0.66
CA TYR A 628 -10.45 32.01 1.92
C TYR A 628 -9.15 31.20 2.05
N ASP A 629 -8.55 31.24 3.24
CA ASP A 629 -7.29 30.56 3.57
C ASP A 629 -7.57 29.17 4.17
N GLY A 630 -8.12 28.26 3.35
CA GLY A 630 -8.61 26.95 3.78
C GLY A 630 -8.07 25.76 2.98
N GLU A 631 -8.81 24.66 3.03
CA GLU A 631 -8.59 23.51 2.14
C GLU A 631 -9.70 23.46 1.08
N ARG A 632 -9.37 23.75 -0.19
CA ARG A 632 -10.31 23.57 -1.31
C ARG A 632 -10.80 22.14 -1.40
N ILE A 633 -12.12 22.00 -1.47
CA ILE A 633 -12.84 20.74 -1.45
C ILE A 633 -13.93 20.75 -2.52
N GLN A 634 -13.87 19.77 -3.42
CA GLN A 634 -14.93 19.50 -4.37
C GLN A 634 -15.79 18.36 -3.83
N ILE A 635 -17.10 18.61 -3.73
CA ILE A 635 -18.06 17.71 -3.08
C ILE A 635 -18.98 17.15 -4.15
N HIS A 636 -19.01 15.82 -4.24
CA HIS A 636 -19.94 15.07 -5.10
C HIS A 636 -20.95 14.37 -4.21
N LYS A 637 -22.23 14.55 -4.51
CA LYS A 637 -23.35 13.84 -3.88
C LYS A 637 -24.13 13.13 -4.97
N MET A 638 -24.32 11.83 -4.83
CA MET A 638 -25.22 11.04 -5.67
C MET A 638 -26.15 10.27 -4.75
N ASN A 639 -27.43 10.67 -4.74
CA ASN A 639 -28.40 10.25 -3.73
C ASN A 639 -27.82 10.46 -2.31
N ASP A 640 -27.67 9.40 -1.52
CA ASP A 640 -27.13 9.47 -0.15
C ASP A 640 -25.62 9.23 -0.06
N THR A 641 -24.95 9.04 -1.20
CA THR A 641 -23.50 8.79 -1.22
C THR A 641 -22.74 10.09 -1.46
N PHE A 642 -21.73 10.35 -0.64
CA PHE A 642 -20.86 11.50 -0.75
C PHE A 642 -19.42 11.10 -1.09
N LYS A 643 -18.79 11.88 -1.97
CA LYS A 643 -17.34 11.86 -2.19
C LYS A 643 -16.78 13.27 -2.08
N TYR A 644 -15.59 13.35 -1.49
CA TYR A 644 -14.91 14.59 -1.20
C TYR A 644 -13.51 14.54 -1.80
N PHE A 645 -13.20 15.49 -2.67
CA PHE A 645 -11.92 15.56 -3.37
C PHE A 645 -11.19 16.84 -2.98
N SER A 646 -9.91 16.72 -2.63
CA SER A 646 -9.05 17.87 -2.38
C SER A 646 -8.72 18.61 -3.68
N ARG A 647 -8.02 19.76 -3.58
CA ARG A 647 -7.43 20.45 -4.74
C ARG A 647 -6.61 19.55 -5.68
N SER A 648 -5.95 18.54 -5.13
CA SER A 648 -5.15 17.56 -5.89
C SER A 648 -5.95 16.34 -6.36
N LEU A 649 -7.27 16.41 -6.23
CA LEU A 649 -8.25 15.37 -6.55
C LEU A 649 -8.12 14.09 -5.72
N LYS A 650 -7.28 14.11 -4.69
CA LYS A 650 -7.17 13.02 -3.70
C LYS A 650 -8.39 13.01 -2.78
N PRO A 651 -8.87 11.82 -2.35
CA PRO A 651 -9.98 11.72 -1.41
C PRO A 651 -9.62 12.40 -0.09
N VAL A 652 -10.54 13.22 0.42
CA VAL A 652 -10.38 13.89 1.72
C VAL A 652 -10.63 12.88 2.85
N LEU A 653 -9.84 12.97 3.92
CA LEU A 653 -9.93 12.03 5.04
C LEU A 653 -11.32 12.09 5.71
N PRO A 654 -11.99 10.95 5.97
CA PRO A 654 -13.38 10.92 6.45
C PRO A 654 -13.63 11.74 7.73
N HIS A 655 -12.68 11.76 8.66
CA HIS A 655 -12.82 12.48 9.94
C HIS A 655 -12.95 14.00 9.78
N LYS A 656 -12.54 14.57 8.63
CA LYS A 656 -12.66 16.01 8.35
C LYS A 656 -14.05 16.39 7.82
N VAL A 657 -14.76 15.48 7.17
CA VAL A 657 -15.90 15.83 6.30
C VAL A 657 -17.18 15.05 6.60
N LYS A 658 -17.11 13.86 7.19
CA LYS A 658 -18.27 12.96 7.33
C LYS A 658 -19.45 13.58 8.11
N TYR A 659 -19.18 14.41 9.12
CA TYR A 659 -20.24 15.11 9.87
C TYR A 659 -20.88 16.27 9.08
N LEU A 660 -20.32 16.69 7.94
CA LEU A 660 -20.88 17.72 7.08
C LEU A 660 -22.03 17.19 6.21
N GLU A 661 -22.08 15.87 5.95
CA GLU A 661 -23.10 15.23 5.11
C GLU A 661 -24.52 15.62 5.54
N GLY A 662 -24.82 15.52 6.84
CA GLY A 662 -26.13 15.91 7.37
C GLY A 662 -26.45 17.40 7.25
N TYR A 663 -25.44 18.27 7.25
CA TYR A 663 -25.64 19.70 6.99
C TYR A 663 -25.82 19.97 5.50
N ILE A 664 -25.11 19.27 4.62
CA ILE A 664 -25.22 19.42 3.17
C ILE A 664 -26.62 19.02 2.71
N VAL A 665 -27.16 17.91 3.22
CA VAL A 665 -28.56 17.50 2.95
C VAL A 665 -29.55 18.58 3.38
N LYS A 666 -29.33 19.20 4.55
CA LYS A 666 -30.19 20.31 5.03
C LYS A 666 -30.05 21.58 4.20
N ALA A 667 -28.85 21.89 3.74
CA ALA A 667 -28.58 23.07 2.90
C ALA A 667 -29.07 22.90 1.46
N PHE A 668 -29.15 21.66 0.96
CA PHE A 668 -29.62 21.33 -0.39
C PHE A 668 -30.74 20.28 -0.35
N PRO A 669 -31.93 20.64 0.16
CA PRO A 669 -33.00 19.67 0.44
C PRO A 669 -33.52 18.95 -0.81
N HIS A 670 -33.46 19.59 -1.99
CA HIS A 670 -33.95 19.01 -3.24
C HIS A 670 -32.84 18.39 -4.10
N ALA A 671 -31.58 18.45 -3.68
CA ALA A 671 -30.46 17.96 -4.50
C ALA A 671 -30.27 16.45 -4.32
N LYS A 672 -30.69 15.65 -5.30
CA LYS A 672 -30.33 14.23 -5.42
C LYS A 672 -28.88 14.09 -5.87
N ASN A 673 -28.53 14.81 -6.94
CA ASN A 673 -27.23 14.78 -7.59
C ASN A 673 -26.60 16.17 -7.54
N LEU A 674 -25.38 16.31 -7.01
CA LEU A 674 -24.74 17.61 -6.79
C LEU A 674 -23.22 17.52 -6.98
N ILE A 675 -22.65 18.50 -7.67
CA ILE A 675 -21.21 18.76 -7.66
C ILE A 675 -20.99 20.23 -7.33
N ILE A 676 -20.36 20.52 -6.18
CA ILE A 676 -20.05 21.88 -5.73
C ILE A 676 -18.57 22.04 -5.43
N ASP A 677 -18.07 23.26 -5.62
CA ASP A 677 -16.71 23.66 -5.28
C ASP A 677 -16.73 24.63 -4.10
N ALA A 678 -15.93 24.31 -3.09
CA ALA A 678 -15.98 24.98 -1.80
C ALA A 678 -14.61 25.06 -1.15
N GLU A 679 -14.49 25.94 -0.16
CA GLU A 679 -13.34 26.01 0.74
C GLU A 679 -13.74 25.51 2.13
N LEU A 680 -12.95 24.59 2.69
CA LEU A 680 -13.11 24.08 4.05
C LEU A 680 -12.30 24.92 5.03
N LEU A 681 -12.95 25.50 6.05
CA LEU A 681 -12.31 26.32 7.08
C LEU A 681 -12.77 25.95 8.48
N LEU A 682 -12.00 26.35 9.49
CA LEU A 682 -12.43 26.38 10.88
C LEU A 682 -12.96 27.77 11.21
N ILE A 683 -14.15 27.86 11.79
CA ILE A 683 -14.75 29.10 12.28
C ILE A 683 -14.94 28.99 13.79
N ASP A 684 -14.54 30.01 14.52
CA ASP A 684 -14.89 30.12 15.93
C ASP A 684 -16.38 30.44 16.09
N THR A 685 -17.10 29.60 16.84
CA THR A 685 -18.55 29.71 17.01
C THR A 685 -18.99 30.94 17.79
N LYS A 686 -18.12 31.49 18.65
CA LYS A 686 -18.41 32.70 19.44
C LYS A 686 -18.31 33.97 18.58
N THR A 687 -17.23 34.10 17.83
CA THR A 687 -16.96 35.29 17.01
C THR A 687 -17.48 35.19 15.58
N SER A 688 -17.84 33.99 15.11
CA SER A 688 -18.15 33.67 13.70
C SER A 688 -17.03 34.10 12.73
N LYS A 689 -15.78 34.22 13.21
CA LYS A 689 -14.61 34.55 12.38
C LYS A 689 -13.87 33.28 11.94
N PRO A 690 -13.35 33.24 10.70
CA PRO A 690 -12.49 32.15 10.25
C PRO A 690 -11.15 32.17 10.99
N LEU A 691 -10.64 31.00 11.32
CA LEU A 691 -9.31 30.80 11.91
C LEU A 691 -8.24 30.67 10.81
N PRO A 692 -6.96 31.00 11.10
CA PRO A 692 -5.87 30.92 10.12
C PRO A 692 -5.62 29.51 9.57
N PHE A 693 -4.95 29.43 8.42
CA PHE A 693 -4.57 28.17 7.79
C PHE A 693 -3.69 27.27 8.66
N GLY A 694 -3.87 25.96 8.49
CA GLY A 694 -3.17 24.93 9.27
C GLY A 694 -3.84 24.57 10.61
N THR A 695 -4.88 25.30 11.03
CA THR A 695 -5.68 24.97 12.22
C THR A 695 -6.55 23.71 12.04
N LEU A 696 -6.80 23.30 10.79
CA LEU A 696 -7.54 22.07 10.44
C LEU A 696 -6.79 20.76 10.76
N GLY A 697 -5.53 20.82 11.19
CA GLY A 697 -4.78 19.64 11.63
C GLY A 697 -5.34 19.06 12.94
N ILE A 698 -5.36 17.72 13.05
CA ILE A 698 -5.99 16.97 14.18
C ILE A 698 -5.53 17.48 15.55
N HIS A 699 -4.25 17.79 15.71
CA HIS A 699 -3.67 18.27 16.98
C HIS A 699 -4.02 19.74 17.28
N LYS A 700 -4.13 20.59 16.26
CA LYS A 700 -4.47 22.01 16.41
C LYS A 700 -5.96 22.21 16.64
N ARG A 701 -6.83 21.38 16.04
CA ARG A 701 -8.28 21.41 16.29
C ARG A 701 -8.62 21.18 17.77
N LYS A 702 -7.89 20.29 18.45
CA LYS A 702 -8.07 20.04 19.90
C LYS A 702 -7.72 21.25 20.79
N GLN A 703 -7.05 22.27 20.25
CA GLN A 703 -6.72 23.49 20.99
C GLN A 703 -7.84 24.55 20.91
N PHE A 704 -8.84 24.34 20.05
CA PHE A 704 -9.94 25.29 19.82
C PHE A 704 -11.29 24.61 20.08
N ASP A 705 -11.66 24.48 21.36
CA ASP A 705 -12.93 23.83 21.77
C ASP A 705 -14.18 24.55 21.23
N THR A 706 -14.08 25.85 20.92
CA THR A 706 -15.20 26.65 20.40
C THR A 706 -15.26 26.71 18.88
N ALA A 707 -14.45 25.94 18.14
CA ALA A 707 -14.36 26.09 16.70
C ALA A 707 -15.01 24.94 15.92
N ASN A 708 -15.81 25.30 14.92
CA ASN A 708 -16.50 24.37 14.03
C ASN A 708 -15.94 24.45 12.62
N VAL A 709 -15.87 23.30 11.98
CA VAL A 709 -15.56 23.25 10.55
C VAL A 709 -16.76 23.69 9.75
N CYS A 710 -16.49 24.53 8.75
CA CYS A 710 -17.45 25.18 7.89
C CYS A 710 -17.03 25.06 6.42
N LEU A 711 -18.03 24.99 5.55
CA LEU A 711 -17.88 25.04 4.10
C LEU A 711 -18.24 26.43 3.60
N PHE A 712 -17.38 27.00 2.76
CA PHE A 712 -17.66 28.20 1.99
C PHE A 712 -17.78 27.82 0.52
N ILE A 713 -19.01 27.67 0.06
CA ILE A 713 -19.32 27.24 -1.31
C ILE A 713 -19.23 28.46 -2.22
N PHE A 714 -18.48 28.35 -3.31
CA PHE A 714 -18.25 29.45 -4.24
C PHE A 714 -18.58 29.14 -5.70
N ASP A 715 -18.82 27.88 -6.06
CA ASP A 715 -19.30 27.51 -7.40
C ASP A 715 -20.11 26.20 -7.37
N CYS A 716 -20.95 26.00 -8.38
CA CYS A 716 -21.74 24.79 -8.58
C CYS A 716 -21.58 24.30 -10.03
N ILE A 717 -21.15 23.06 -10.17
CA ILE A 717 -20.77 22.45 -11.45
C ILE A 717 -21.91 21.58 -12.00
N TYR A 718 -22.69 20.93 -11.13
CA TYR A 718 -23.74 20.00 -11.53
C TYR A 718 -24.87 19.96 -10.50
N PHE A 719 -26.13 19.92 -10.96
CA PHE A 719 -27.30 19.85 -10.09
C PHE A 719 -28.43 19.01 -10.74
N ASN A 720 -28.88 17.92 -10.09
CA ASN A 720 -30.07 17.14 -10.44
C ASN A 720 -30.26 16.78 -11.92
N ASN A 721 -29.16 16.46 -12.62
CA ASN A 721 -29.09 16.11 -14.05
C ASN A 721 -28.78 17.26 -15.02
N GLU A 722 -28.64 18.48 -14.51
CA GLU A 722 -28.18 19.64 -15.28
C GLU A 722 -26.67 19.82 -15.09
N ASN A 723 -25.92 19.81 -16.20
CA ASN A 723 -24.51 20.16 -16.21
C ASN A 723 -24.39 21.68 -16.38
N LEU A 724 -23.79 22.35 -15.39
CA LEU A 724 -23.70 23.81 -15.34
C LEU A 724 -22.34 24.33 -15.85
N ILE A 725 -21.40 23.46 -16.25
CA ILE A 725 -20.04 23.83 -16.63
C ILE A 725 -20.00 24.90 -17.74
N SER A 726 -20.82 24.71 -18.78
CA SER A 726 -20.90 25.61 -19.94
C SER A 726 -21.74 26.86 -19.69
N MET A 727 -22.38 27.00 -18.53
CA MET A 727 -23.16 28.19 -18.20
C MET A 727 -22.25 29.33 -17.71
N PRO A 728 -22.55 30.61 -18.01
CA PRO A 728 -21.84 31.76 -17.45
C PRO A 728 -21.89 31.82 -15.91
N LEU A 729 -20.86 32.37 -15.28
CA LEU A 729 -20.75 32.44 -13.81
C LEU A 729 -21.94 33.15 -13.17
N GLU A 730 -22.45 34.23 -13.77
CA GLU A 730 -23.65 34.92 -13.29
C GLU A 730 -24.86 33.99 -13.19
N GLU A 731 -25.12 33.18 -14.21
CA GLU A 731 -26.24 32.24 -14.24
C GLU A 731 -26.04 31.10 -13.24
N ARG A 732 -24.83 30.51 -13.21
CA ARG A 732 -24.47 29.47 -12.23
C ARG A 732 -24.68 29.99 -10.81
N ARG A 733 -24.31 31.25 -10.57
CA ARG A 733 -24.45 31.89 -9.26
C ARG A 733 -25.91 32.12 -8.89
N LYS A 734 -26.72 32.68 -9.79
CA LYS A 734 -28.17 32.87 -9.60
C LYS A 734 -28.88 31.54 -9.30
N ARG A 735 -28.56 30.49 -10.06
CA ARG A 735 -29.06 29.13 -9.81
C ARG A 735 -28.64 28.66 -8.42
N MET A 736 -27.37 28.79 -8.06
CA MET A 736 -26.86 28.39 -6.74
C MET A 736 -27.57 29.08 -5.58
N GLU A 737 -27.83 30.38 -5.69
CA GLU A 737 -28.58 31.15 -4.70
C GLU A 737 -30.05 30.70 -4.56
N SER A 738 -30.66 30.21 -5.65
CA SER A 738 -32.04 29.71 -5.62
C SER A 738 -32.23 28.41 -4.84
N PHE A 739 -31.21 27.54 -4.80
CA PHE A 739 -31.33 26.20 -4.19
C PHE A 739 -30.58 26.01 -2.87
N ILE A 740 -29.63 26.87 -2.52
CA ILE A 740 -28.88 26.75 -1.26
C ILE A 740 -29.64 27.40 -0.09
N LYS A 741 -29.71 26.70 1.04
CA LYS A 741 -30.14 27.24 2.34
C LYS A 741 -28.93 27.31 3.28
N PRO A 742 -28.25 28.47 3.40
CA PRO A 742 -27.07 28.59 4.25
C PRO A 742 -27.36 28.25 5.72
N ILE A 743 -26.39 27.58 6.37
CA ILE A 743 -26.48 27.16 7.77
C ILE A 743 -25.37 27.86 8.55
N ARG A 744 -25.76 28.70 9.51
CA ARG A 744 -24.82 29.47 10.34
C ARG A 744 -23.74 28.57 10.96
N ASN A 745 -22.47 29.00 10.86
CA ASN A 745 -21.30 28.30 11.40
C ASN A 745 -21.14 26.86 10.87
N ARG A 746 -21.68 26.55 9.68
CA ARG A 746 -21.54 25.24 9.03
C ARG A 746 -21.45 25.32 7.51
N ILE A 747 -22.42 25.95 6.85
CA ILE A 747 -22.48 26.05 5.39
C ILE A 747 -22.77 27.49 5.02
N HIS A 748 -21.78 28.11 4.39
CA HIS A 748 -21.83 29.49 3.94
C HIS A 748 -21.73 29.52 2.42
N LEU A 749 -22.46 30.45 1.82
CA LEU A 749 -22.24 30.85 0.44
C LEU A 749 -21.19 31.97 0.42
N SER A 750 -20.23 31.91 -0.50
CA SER A 750 -19.24 32.97 -0.66
C SER A 750 -19.94 34.28 -1.03
N LYS A 751 -19.46 35.41 -0.48
CA LYS A 751 -20.02 36.73 -0.82
C LYS A 751 -19.33 37.27 -2.06
N ILE A 752 -20.11 37.54 -3.11
CA ILE A 752 -19.68 38.18 -4.35
C ILE A 752 -20.02 39.68 -4.29
N SER A 753 -19.13 40.50 -4.84
CA SER A 753 -19.39 41.92 -5.13
C SER A 753 -18.86 42.25 -6.52
N LEU A 754 -19.58 43.03 -7.30
CA LEU A 754 -19.12 43.53 -8.60
C LEU A 754 -18.07 44.63 -8.41
N VAL A 755 -17.00 44.58 -9.22
CA VAL A 755 -15.93 45.57 -9.22
C VAL A 755 -15.65 46.01 -10.65
N MET A 756 -15.83 47.30 -10.92
CA MET A 756 -15.65 47.93 -12.23
C MET A 756 -14.38 48.79 -12.32
N ASN A 757 -13.83 49.20 -11.18
CA ASN A 757 -12.70 50.13 -11.14
C ASN A 757 -11.79 49.88 -9.93
N LEU A 758 -10.59 50.48 -10.01
CA LEU A 758 -9.53 50.26 -9.04
C LEU A 758 -9.84 50.83 -7.64
N SER A 759 -10.66 51.88 -7.56
CA SER A 759 -11.13 52.43 -6.27
C SER A 759 -12.00 51.42 -5.52
N GLN A 760 -12.95 50.78 -6.22
CA GLN A 760 -13.78 49.71 -5.67
C GLN A 760 -12.94 48.50 -5.26
N LEU A 761 -11.95 48.10 -6.06
CA LEU A 761 -11.03 47.02 -5.68
C LEU A 761 -10.23 47.35 -4.42
N LYS A 762 -9.64 48.55 -4.35
CA LYS A 762 -8.90 49.02 -3.16
C LYS A 762 -9.79 49.01 -1.91
N LYS A 763 -11.06 49.42 -2.04
CA LYS A 763 -12.03 49.35 -0.94
C LYS A 763 -12.27 47.91 -0.47
N GLN A 764 -12.40 46.95 -1.40
CA GLN A 764 -12.54 45.53 -1.06
C GLN A 764 -11.25 44.96 -0.44
N MET A 765 -10.09 45.31 -0.97
CA MET A 765 -8.79 44.90 -0.42
C MET A 765 -8.61 45.41 1.02
N ASN A 766 -8.92 46.68 1.28
CA ASN A 766 -8.88 47.26 2.62
C ASN A 766 -9.83 46.54 3.60
N ARG A 767 -11.00 46.10 3.12
CA ARG A 767 -11.96 45.31 3.94
C ARG A 767 -11.40 43.93 4.28
N VAL A 768 -10.72 43.28 3.34
CA VAL A 768 -10.05 41.98 3.54
C VAL A 768 -8.89 42.13 4.53
N TYR A 769 -8.07 43.18 4.39
CA TYR A 769 -6.97 43.48 5.30
C TYR A 769 -7.41 43.75 6.73
N LYS A 770 -8.46 44.57 6.92
CA LYS A 770 -9.04 44.83 8.26
C LYS A 770 -9.57 43.56 8.94
N LYS A 771 -9.85 42.51 8.18
CA LYS A 771 -10.34 41.22 8.67
C LYS A 771 -9.25 40.14 8.72
N SER A 772 -8.00 40.49 8.40
CA SER A 772 -6.86 39.57 8.32
C SER A 772 -7.14 38.35 7.42
N LEU A 773 -7.82 38.58 6.30
CA LEU A 773 -8.13 37.56 5.30
C LEU A 773 -7.03 37.55 4.21
N GLU A 774 -6.86 36.43 3.50
CA GLU A 774 -5.70 36.22 2.62
C GLU A 774 -5.63 37.15 1.40
N GLY A 775 -6.79 37.51 0.84
CA GLY A 775 -6.86 38.29 -0.39
C GLY A 775 -8.24 38.26 -1.04
N LEU A 776 -8.25 38.50 -2.36
CA LEU A 776 -9.46 38.47 -3.20
C LEU A 776 -9.28 37.49 -4.36
N MET A 777 -10.42 36.97 -4.82
CA MET A 777 -10.55 36.22 -6.06
C MET A 777 -11.39 37.04 -7.01
N LEU A 778 -10.90 37.30 -8.22
CA LEU A 778 -11.63 37.98 -9.28
C LEU A 778 -12.00 36.96 -10.35
N LYS A 779 -13.24 37.02 -10.82
CA LYS A 779 -13.81 36.08 -11.78
C LYS A 779 -14.59 36.87 -12.83
N ASP A 780 -14.43 36.47 -14.10
CA ASP A 780 -15.26 36.97 -15.19
C ASP A 780 -16.73 36.61 -14.95
N ILE A 781 -17.60 37.57 -15.20
CA ILE A 781 -19.05 37.47 -15.04
C ILE A 781 -19.63 36.49 -16.07
N HIS A 782 -19.13 36.58 -17.31
CA HIS A 782 -19.56 35.76 -18.43
C HIS A 782 -18.75 34.46 -18.56
N GLY A 783 -17.73 34.29 -17.71
CA GLY A 783 -16.83 33.15 -17.73
C GLY A 783 -17.53 31.83 -17.41
N ILE A 784 -17.35 30.85 -18.30
CA ILE A 784 -17.73 29.45 -18.06
C ILE A 784 -16.79 28.78 -17.05
N TYR A 785 -17.17 27.62 -16.52
CA TYR A 785 -16.29 26.87 -15.63
C TYR A 785 -15.34 26.01 -16.46
N GLU A 786 -14.03 26.27 -16.42
CA GLU A 786 -13.06 25.51 -17.23
C GLU A 786 -12.13 24.66 -16.34
N PRO A 787 -12.33 23.33 -16.32
CA PRO A 787 -11.53 22.44 -15.50
C PRO A 787 -10.02 22.54 -15.78
N GLY A 788 -9.23 22.92 -14.78
CA GLY A 788 -7.77 22.99 -14.85
C GLY A 788 -7.17 24.19 -15.58
N LYS A 789 -7.99 25.06 -16.20
CA LYS A 789 -7.54 26.32 -16.81
C LYS A 789 -7.38 27.43 -15.76
N ARG A 790 -6.56 28.44 -16.05
CA ARG A 790 -6.19 29.53 -15.13
C ARG A 790 -6.87 30.86 -15.48
N HIS A 791 -8.18 30.87 -15.68
CA HIS A 791 -8.90 32.08 -16.13
C HIS A 791 -9.51 32.90 -14.98
N TRP A 792 -9.43 32.44 -13.73
CA TRP A 792 -9.68 33.31 -12.58
C TRP A 792 -8.43 34.10 -12.21
N PHE A 793 -8.60 35.15 -11.43
CA PHE A 793 -7.48 35.92 -10.89
C PHE A 793 -7.48 35.91 -9.37
N LYS A 794 -6.30 35.91 -8.77
CA LYS A 794 -6.12 36.08 -7.33
C LYS A 794 -5.29 37.33 -7.07
N VAL A 795 -5.77 38.15 -6.14
CA VAL A 795 -5.09 39.35 -5.66
C VAL A 795 -4.65 39.10 -4.23
N LYS A 796 -3.35 39.27 -3.97
CA LYS A 796 -2.74 39.17 -2.63
C LYS A 796 -1.91 40.41 -2.35
N LYS A 797 -1.59 40.64 -1.08
CA LYS A 797 -0.72 41.73 -0.62
C LYS A 797 0.59 41.78 -1.41
N ASP A 798 1.19 40.61 -1.60
CA ASP A 798 2.53 40.43 -2.19
C ASP A 798 2.60 40.72 -3.71
N TYR A 799 1.47 40.89 -4.41
CA TYR A 799 1.45 41.03 -5.87
C TYR A 799 1.24 42.46 -6.35
N LEU A 800 0.82 43.36 -5.46
CA LEU A 800 0.56 44.75 -5.81
C LEU A 800 1.88 45.54 -5.74
N LYS A 801 2.23 46.23 -6.84
CA LYS A 801 3.49 46.99 -7.03
C LYS A 801 4.76 46.13 -6.94
N ASP A 802 4.90 45.11 -7.79
CA ASP A 802 6.12 44.29 -7.94
C ASP A 802 6.71 43.70 -6.63
N GLY A 803 5.86 43.43 -5.64
CA GLY A 803 6.31 42.86 -4.36
C GLY A 803 6.91 43.87 -3.38
N VAL A 804 6.85 45.18 -3.66
CA VAL A 804 7.29 46.25 -2.73
C VAL A 804 6.50 46.22 -1.41
N MET A 805 5.31 45.61 -1.39
CA MET A 805 4.49 45.41 -0.19
C MET A 805 4.64 44.02 0.46
N ALA A 806 5.51 43.16 -0.06
CA ALA A 806 5.83 41.87 0.54
C ALA A 806 6.86 42.03 1.65
N ASP A 807 6.76 41.19 2.69
CA ASP A 807 7.75 41.16 3.76
C ASP A 807 9.06 40.57 3.19
N SER A 808 10.09 41.40 3.01
CA SER A 808 11.41 40.99 2.55
C SER A 808 12.46 41.10 3.66
N ALA A 809 13.49 40.26 3.56
CA ALA A 809 14.65 40.30 4.43
C ALA A 809 15.93 40.07 3.61
N ASP A 810 16.92 40.93 3.84
CA ASP A 810 18.27 40.78 3.33
C ASP A 810 19.03 39.78 4.21
N LEU A 811 19.30 38.58 3.68
CA LEU A 811 19.86 37.45 4.41
C LEU A 811 21.22 36.99 3.84
N ILE A 812 22.02 36.37 4.70
CA ILE A 812 23.35 35.84 4.37
C ILE A 812 23.23 34.37 3.98
N PRO A 813 23.77 33.93 2.82
CA PRO A 813 23.88 32.52 2.51
C PRO A 813 24.94 31.88 3.42
N MET A 814 24.53 30.87 4.19
CA MET A 814 25.38 30.16 5.16
C MET A 814 25.85 28.79 4.64
N GLY A 815 25.10 28.18 3.73
CA GLY A 815 25.43 26.87 3.17
C GLY A 815 24.48 26.41 2.07
N ALA A 816 24.73 25.22 1.54
CA ALA A 816 23.95 24.64 0.44
C ALA A 816 23.73 23.14 0.63
N TYR A 817 22.63 22.62 0.05
CA TYR A 817 22.30 21.20 0.04
C TYR A 817 22.40 20.65 -1.38
N TYR A 818 22.78 19.38 -1.52
CA TYR A 818 22.55 18.65 -2.77
C TYR A 818 21.05 18.50 -2.99
N GLY A 819 20.58 18.85 -4.19
CA GLY A 819 19.18 18.71 -4.58
C GLY A 819 19.05 17.97 -5.90
N THR A 820 18.05 17.09 -5.99
CA THR A 820 17.65 16.45 -7.25
C THR A 820 16.99 17.51 -8.14
N GLY A 821 17.76 18.16 -9.01
CA GLY A 821 17.29 19.09 -10.03
C GLY A 821 17.08 20.55 -9.62
N LYS A 822 17.12 20.89 -8.32
CA LYS A 822 17.09 22.29 -7.82
C LYS A 822 18.01 22.46 -6.62
N LYS A 823 18.87 23.48 -6.64
CA LYS A 823 19.80 23.77 -5.54
C LYS A 823 19.07 24.55 -4.44
N VAL A 824 19.31 24.16 -3.19
CA VAL A 824 18.69 24.79 -2.01
C VAL A 824 19.78 25.36 -1.13
N PHE A 825 19.64 26.62 -0.75
CA PHE A 825 20.57 27.37 0.09
C PHE A 825 20.00 27.57 1.49
N LEU A 826 20.87 27.49 2.49
CA LEU A 826 20.57 27.81 3.87
C LEU A 826 20.87 29.29 4.11
N MET A 827 19.85 30.05 4.52
CA MET A 827 19.94 31.48 4.73
C MET A 827 19.88 31.81 6.22
N GLY A 828 20.62 32.84 6.63
CA GLY A 828 20.65 33.30 8.01
C GLY A 828 20.96 34.79 8.17
N VAL A 829 21.14 35.17 9.43
CA VAL A 829 21.44 36.53 9.89
C VAL A 829 22.68 36.53 10.75
N TYR A 830 23.37 37.66 10.80
CA TYR A 830 24.48 37.89 11.71
C TYR A 830 23.96 38.48 13.03
N ASP A 831 24.26 37.81 14.14
CA ASP A 831 23.95 38.30 15.48
C ASP A 831 25.17 39.03 16.06
N LYS A 832 25.05 40.35 16.16
CA LYS A 832 26.09 41.25 16.68
C LYS A 832 26.39 41.01 18.17
N GLN A 833 25.43 40.52 18.95
CA GLN A 833 25.61 40.32 20.39
C GLN A 833 26.49 39.10 20.69
N THR A 834 26.35 38.05 19.88
CA THR A 834 27.06 36.78 20.10
C THR A 834 28.18 36.53 19.08
N ASP A 835 28.41 37.44 18.14
CA ASP A 835 29.32 37.28 16.99
C ASP A 835 29.12 35.95 16.25
N THR A 836 27.84 35.58 16.04
CA THR A 836 27.49 34.30 15.40
C THR A 836 26.49 34.47 14.27
N PHE A 837 26.54 33.55 13.31
CA PHE A 837 25.57 33.44 12.23
C PHE A 837 24.46 32.45 12.60
N LYS A 838 23.21 32.92 12.57
CA LYS A 838 22.01 32.16 12.98
C LYS A 838 21.10 31.91 11.79
N THR A 839 20.51 30.73 11.71
CA THR A 839 19.67 30.30 10.58
C THR A 839 18.26 30.85 10.66
N VAL A 840 17.70 31.25 9.51
CA VAL A 840 16.32 31.77 9.38
C VAL A 840 15.47 30.91 8.45
N THR A 841 15.97 30.54 7.26
CA THR A 841 15.14 29.81 6.28
C THR A 841 15.98 29.03 5.26
N LYS A 842 15.33 28.15 4.50
CA LYS A 842 15.91 27.51 3.31
C LYS A 842 15.29 28.12 2.06
N CYS A 843 16.12 28.56 1.11
CA CYS A 843 15.67 29.17 -0.14
C CYS A 843 16.14 28.34 -1.34
N GLY A 844 15.23 27.97 -2.23
CA GLY A 844 15.54 27.23 -3.46
C GLY A 844 14.68 27.62 -4.66
N ASN A 845 13.90 28.70 -4.55
CA ASN A 845 13.06 29.24 -5.62
C ASN A 845 13.43 30.71 -5.85
N GLY A 846 13.22 31.20 -7.07
CA GLY A 846 13.46 32.61 -7.43
C GLY A 846 14.75 32.85 -8.23
N PHE A 847 15.60 31.83 -8.36
CA PHE A 847 16.78 31.87 -9.21
C PHE A 847 16.41 31.50 -10.65
N ASP A 848 17.00 32.20 -11.62
CA ASP A 848 17.12 31.75 -13.01
C ASP A 848 18.37 30.84 -13.16
N ASP A 849 18.42 30.07 -14.24
CA ASP A 849 19.51 29.10 -14.44
C ASP A 849 20.88 29.79 -14.57
N SER A 850 20.92 30.97 -15.21
CA SER A 850 22.13 31.81 -15.31
C SER A 850 22.66 32.28 -13.96
N THR A 851 21.80 32.72 -13.02
CA THR A 851 22.25 33.12 -11.68
C THR A 851 22.71 31.90 -10.89
N ILE A 852 22.06 30.74 -11.04
CA ILE A 852 22.52 29.51 -10.36
C ILE A 852 23.95 29.14 -10.79
N ASP A 853 24.24 29.20 -12.09
CA ASP A 853 25.57 28.87 -12.63
C ASP A 853 26.62 29.92 -12.20
N SER A 854 26.26 31.20 -12.23
CA SER A 854 27.12 32.27 -11.70
C SER A 854 27.45 32.05 -10.22
N LEU A 855 26.44 31.77 -9.39
CA LEU A 855 26.61 31.55 -7.96
C LEU A 855 27.48 30.33 -7.63
N GLN A 856 27.53 29.30 -8.47
CA GLN A 856 28.47 28.18 -8.27
C GLN A 856 29.92 28.62 -8.34
N ASN A 857 30.22 29.55 -9.25
CA ASN A 857 31.57 30.03 -9.46
C ASN A 857 31.93 31.13 -8.45
N THR A 858 30.94 31.90 -7.98
CA THR A 858 31.16 33.01 -7.03
C THR A 858 31.23 32.55 -5.57
N LEU A 859 30.46 31.54 -5.15
CA LEU A 859 30.40 31.13 -3.75
C LEU A 859 31.58 30.23 -3.37
N ASN A 860 32.43 30.70 -2.46
CA ASN A 860 33.52 29.92 -1.89
C ASN A 860 33.00 28.96 -0.81
N VAL A 861 32.79 27.69 -1.18
CA VAL A 861 32.16 26.68 -0.33
C VAL A 861 33.12 25.59 0.14
N LEU A 862 32.92 25.10 1.37
CA LEU A 862 33.57 23.92 1.93
C LEU A 862 32.56 22.78 2.05
N LYS A 863 32.92 21.59 1.55
CA LYS A 863 32.10 20.39 1.67
C LYS A 863 32.26 19.78 3.08
N ILE A 864 31.16 19.70 3.81
CA ILE A 864 31.10 19.09 5.15
C ILE A 864 30.22 17.83 5.20
N SER A 865 29.45 17.54 4.15
CA SER A 865 28.62 16.33 4.01
C SER A 865 27.72 16.05 5.22
N LYS A 866 27.08 17.08 5.78
CA LYS A 866 26.25 17.03 7.01
C LYS A 866 27.00 16.63 8.28
N ASN A 867 28.33 16.66 8.30
CA ASN A 867 29.11 16.35 9.49
C ASN A 867 29.22 17.58 10.41
N LYS A 868 28.69 17.45 11.63
CA LYS A 868 28.70 18.51 12.65
C LYS A 868 30.10 18.88 13.12
N THR A 869 31.06 17.96 13.13
CA THR A 869 32.41 18.23 13.64
C THR A 869 33.20 19.19 12.75
N LEU A 870 32.79 19.36 11.50
CA LEU A 870 33.42 20.25 10.52
C LEU A 870 32.77 21.65 10.50
N LEU A 871 31.77 21.91 11.34
CA LEU A 871 31.14 23.23 11.42
C LEU A 871 32.03 24.24 12.17
N PRO A 872 32.28 25.43 11.59
CA PRO A 872 32.97 26.51 12.29
C PRO A 872 32.18 26.97 13.51
N LYS A 873 32.89 27.37 14.58
CA LYS A 873 32.28 27.72 15.88
C LYS A 873 31.29 28.89 15.82
N ASN A 874 31.45 29.79 14.85
CA ASN A 874 30.58 30.95 14.64
C ASN A 874 29.27 30.63 13.89
N PHE A 875 29.06 29.39 13.43
CA PHE A 875 27.81 28.95 12.81
C PHE A 875 26.92 28.27 13.85
N VAL A 876 25.78 28.88 14.17
CA VAL A 876 24.78 28.29 15.08
C VAL A 876 23.68 27.66 14.22
N ILE A 877 23.81 26.37 13.92
CA ILE A 877 22.88 25.60 13.09
C ILE A 877 22.33 24.43 13.91
N SER A 878 21.03 24.16 13.80
CA SER A 878 20.42 22.98 14.43
C SER A 878 20.82 21.69 13.71
N ASP A 879 20.91 20.56 14.43
CA ASP A 879 21.40 19.29 13.86
C ASP A 879 20.61 18.83 12.62
N SER A 880 19.32 19.16 12.56
CA SER A 880 18.44 18.85 11.43
C SER A 880 18.71 19.70 10.16
N LEU A 881 19.42 20.82 10.31
CA LEU A 881 19.67 21.81 9.27
C LEU A 881 21.12 21.81 8.77
N ILE A 882 21.99 20.93 9.27
CA ILE A 882 23.39 20.89 8.83
C ILE A 882 23.45 20.65 7.30
N PRO A 883 24.07 21.58 6.53
CA PRO A 883 24.11 21.50 5.09
C PRO A 883 25.20 20.54 4.58
N ASP A 884 25.18 20.28 3.26
CA ASP A 884 26.24 19.50 2.60
C ASP A 884 27.48 20.35 2.37
N PHE A 885 27.28 21.65 2.13
CA PHE A 885 28.30 22.67 1.97
C PHE A 885 28.05 23.84 2.91
N ILE A 886 29.12 24.46 3.39
CA ILE A 886 29.08 25.73 4.13
C ILE A 886 29.86 26.79 3.36
N ILE A 887 29.49 28.05 3.51
CA ILE A 887 30.35 29.13 3.03
C ILE A 887 31.61 29.17 3.91
N LYS A 888 32.79 29.21 3.27
CA LYS A 888 34.09 29.20 3.97
C LYS A 888 34.22 30.39 4.93
N ASP A 889 33.86 31.57 4.46
CA ASP A 889 33.77 32.77 5.28
C ASP A 889 32.45 33.51 5.00
N PRO A 890 31.46 33.44 5.92
CA PRO A 890 30.17 34.10 5.75
C PRO A 890 30.28 35.63 5.69
N LYS A 891 31.39 36.23 6.14
CA LYS A 891 31.61 37.69 6.06
C LYS A 891 31.86 38.18 4.64
N THR A 892 32.38 37.30 3.77
CA THR A 892 32.61 37.60 2.34
C THR A 892 31.44 37.16 1.45
N ALA A 893 30.38 36.61 2.04
CA ALA A 893 29.25 36.09 1.31
C ALA A 893 28.38 37.24 0.74
N PRO A 894 27.86 37.11 -0.49
CA PRO A 894 26.94 38.08 -1.05
C PRO A 894 25.62 38.08 -0.29
N ILE A 895 25.04 39.27 -0.04
CA ILE A 895 23.76 39.41 0.66
C ILE A 895 22.62 39.21 -0.33
N TRP A 896 21.60 38.44 0.06
CA TRP A 896 20.47 38.12 -0.81
C TRP A 896 19.16 38.67 -0.24
N GLU A 897 18.40 39.35 -1.09
CA GLU A 897 17.05 39.78 -0.74
C GLU A 897 16.08 38.60 -0.91
N VAL A 898 15.56 38.12 0.22
CA VAL A 898 14.61 37.01 0.29
C VAL A 898 13.23 37.53 0.66
N SER A 899 12.28 37.36 -0.24
CA SER A 899 10.88 37.74 -0.04
C SER A 899 10.05 36.55 0.38
N GLY A 900 9.04 36.77 1.24
CA GLY A 900 8.11 35.73 1.66
C GLY A 900 6.68 36.25 1.81
N ALA A 901 5.76 35.33 2.09
CA ALA A 901 4.37 35.67 2.36
C ALA A 901 4.17 36.30 3.75
N GLU A 902 4.93 35.80 4.74
CA GLU A 902 4.90 36.29 6.13
C GLU A 902 6.14 35.79 6.90
N PHE A 903 6.49 36.50 7.97
CA PHE A 903 7.40 36.00 9.01
C PHE A 903 6.66 35.06 9.97
N SER A 904 7.23 33.88 10.18
CA SER A 904 6.63 32.78 10.96
C SER A 904 7.55 32.31 12.09
N LYS A 905 7.03 31.47 13.00
CA LYS A 905 7.82 30.79 14.04
C LYS A 905 8.10 29.34 13.64
N SER A 906 9.33 28.89 13.84
CA SER A 906 9.81 27.56 13.50
C SER A 906 10.82 27.09 14.55
N ASP A 907 10.58 25.93 15.15
CA ASP A 907 11.42 25.43 16.26
C ASP A 907 12.79 24.89 15.79
N ILE A 908 12.99 24.76 14.48
CA ILE A 908 14.24 24.25 13.89
C ILE A 908 15.27 25.33 13.59
N HIS A 909 14.84 26.60 13.48
CA HIS A 909 15.71 27.72 13.10
C HIS A 909 16.27 28.42 14.35
N THR A 910 17.55 28.80 14.27
CA THR A 910 18.33 29.25 15.43
C THR A 910 18.28 30.76 15.67
N ALA A 911 17.72 31.52 14.73
CA ALA A 911 17.39 32.94 14.90
C ALA A 911 16.14 33.13 15.78
N ASP A 912 16.19 32.67 17.04
CA ASP A 912 15.07 32.68 18.00
C ASP A 912 13.77 32.05 17.46
N GLY A 913 13.94 31.04 16.61
CA GLY A 913 12.86 30.36 15.92
C GLY A 913 12.15 31.21 14.88
N MET A 914 12.76 32.27 14.35
CA MET A 914 12.21 33.05 13.24
C MET A 914 12.42 32.34 11.91
N SER A 915 11.41 32.40 11.04
CA SER A 915 11.49 31.86 9.67
C SER A 915 10.61 32.62 8.70
N ILE A 916 10.82 32.41 7.40
CA ILE A 916 10.08 33.06 6.32
C ILE A 916 9.21 32.01 5.63
N ARG A 917 7.91 32.28 5.49
CA ARG A 917 6.97 31.38 4.79
C ARG A 917 7.04 31.62 3.28
N PHE A 918 7.22 30.53 2.53
CA PHE A 918 7.39 30.54 1.07
C PHE A 918 8.52 31.48 0.58
N PRO A 919 9.76 31.30 1.10
CA PRO A 919 10.87 32.17 0.75
C PRO A 919 11.21 32.05 -0.73
N ARG A 920 11.49 33.21 -1.34
CA ARG A 920 11.93 33.33 -2.73
C ARG A 920 13.11 34.27 -2.79
N PHE A 921 14.14 33.87 -3.51
CA PHE A 921 15.21 34.77 -3.91
C PHE A 921 14.63 35.84 -4.84
N THR A 922 15.01 37.10 -4.60
CA THR A 922 14.55 38.25 -5.36
C THR A 922 15.71 38.83 -6.16
N LYS A 923 16.81 39.18 -5.48
CA LYS A 923 18.03 39.71 -6.09
C LYS A 923 19.23 39.58 -5.15
N VAL A 924 20.44 39.69 -5.72
CA VAL A 924 21.68 39.89 -4.97
C VAL A 924 21.80 41.38 -4.62
N ARG A 925 22.18 41.66 -3.37
CA ARG A 925 22.42 42.99 -2.81
C ARG A 925 23.91 43.25 -2.73
N TYR A 926 24.50 43.69 -3.86
CA TYR A 926 25.91 44.09 -3.92
C TYR A 926 26.20 45.37 -3.13
N ASP A 927 25.14 46.12 -2.79
CA ASP A 927 25.18 47.36 -2.04
C ASP A 927 25.29 47.15 -0.51
N LYS A 928 25.26 45.90 -0.03
CA LYS A 928 25.24 45.59 1.41
C LYS A 928 26.35 44.62 1.83
N SER A 929 26.95 44.90 2.98
CA SER A 929 27.83 43.97 3.70
C SER A 929 27.05 43.09 4.69
N PHE A 930 27.72 42.11 5.30
CA PHE A 930 27.11 41.22 6.29
C PHE A 930 26.64 41.97 7.56
N GLU A 931 27.29 43.07 7.98
CA GLU A 931 26.85 43.88 9.11
C GLU A 931 25.60 44.72 8.81
N GLN A 932 25.33 44.97 7.53
CA GLN A 932 24.16 45.68 7.01
C GLN A 932 23.03 44.74 6.57
N SER A 933 23.22 43.43 6.75
CA SER A 933 22.17 42.44 6.58
C SER A 933 21.08 42.62 7.64
N THR A 934 19.92 41.98 7.43
CA THR A 934 18.79 42.09 8.35
C THR A 934 19.19 41.56 9.72
N ASP A 935 19.02 42.37 10.76
CA ASP A 935 19.33 41.96 12.12
C ASP A 935 18.20 41.10 12.74
N LEU A 936 18.55 40.39 13.82
CA LEU A 936 17.63 39.52 14.52
C LEU A 936 16.50 40.30 15.23
N GLU A 937 16.77 41.51 15.70
CA GLU A 937 15.80 42.33 16.44
C GLU A 937 14.72 42.87 15.50
N TYR A 938 15.08 43.34 14.32
CA TYR A 938 14.23 43.77 13.23
C TYR A 938 13.32 42.62 12.78
N LEU A 939 13.84 41.40 12.62
CA LEU A 939 12.99 40.23 12.31
C LEU A 939 11.93 39.99 13.41
N LYS A 940 12.29 40.18 14.68
CA LYS A 940 11.33 40.06 15.81
C LYS A 940 10.29 41.18 15.76
N VAL A 941 10.72 42.42 15.50
CA VAL A 941 9.85 43.61 15.40
C VAL A 941 8.87 43.47 14.23
N CYS A 942 9.33 43.08 13.03
CA CYS A 942 8.48 42.87 11.86
C CYS A 942 7.36 41.85 12.13
N LYS A 943 7.68 40.76 12.84
CA LYS A 943 6.67 39.81 13.29
C LYS A 943 5.76 40.38 14.38
N PHE A 944 6.29 41.16 15.32
CA PHE A 944 5.50 41.79 16.37
C PHE A 944 4.51 42.80 15.80
N ILE A 945 4.89 43.58 14.77
CA ILE A 945 4.02 44.52 14.04
C ILE A 945 2.93 43.75 13.26
N ASN A 946 3.30 42.68 12.55
CA ASN A 946 2.33 41.80 11.92
C ASN A 946 1.35 41.19 12.95
N GLY A 947 1.83 40.86 14.15
CA GLY A 947 1.03 40.39 15.28
C GLY A 947 0.15 41.48 15.92
N LEU A 948 0.63 42.71 16.06
CA LEU A 948 -0.11 43.85 16.61
C LEU A 948 -1.27 44.29 15.71
N SER A 949 -1.13 44.17 14.39
CA SER A 949 -2.26 44.36 13.46
C SER A 949 -3.42 43.38 13.76
N SER A 950 -3.11 42.20 14.31
CA SER A 950 -4.10 41.21 14.76
C SER A 950 -4.62 41.46 16.18
N PHE A 951 -3.83 42.12 17.03
CA PHE A 951 -4.14 42.34 18.46
C PHE A 951 -4.86 43.68 18.74
N MET A 952 -4.54 44.75 18.00
CA MET A 952 -5.15 46.08 18.18
C MET A 952 -6.64 46.17 17.82
N THR A 953 -7.26 45.10 17.34
CA THR A 953 -8.73 45.02 17.18
C THR A 953 -9.46 44.39 18.35
N CYS A 954 -8.76 43.94 19.41
CA CYS A 954 -9.40 43.23 20.52
C CYS A 954 -9.56 44.07 21.81
N GLN A 955 -8.68 45.03 22.11
CA GLN A 955 -8.82 45.86 23.31
C GLN A 955 -8.14 47.22 23.11
N MET A 956 -8.91 48.27 22.81
CA MET A 956 -8.74 49.66 23.28
C MET A 956 -9.95 50.47 22.79
N ARG A 957 -11.07 50.40 23.52
CA ARG A 957 -11.99 51.53 23.66
C ARG A 957 -11.58 52.20 24.97
N ASN A 958 -11.14 53.46 24.91
CA ASN A 958 -10.71 54.32 26.01
C ASN A 958 -9.22 54.24 26.41
N VAL A 959 -8.35 54.97 25.71
CA VAL A 959 -7.34 55.89 26.30
C VAL A 959 -7.03 56.96 25.22
N PRO A 960 -6.91 58.27 25.55
CA PRO A 960 -6.71 59.32 24.56
C PRO A 960 -5.27 59.36 24.02
N THR A 961 -5.20 59.78 22.76
CA THR A 961 -4.03 60.30 22.03
C THR A 961 -3.06 61.06 22.92
N PHE A 962 -1.85 60.53 23.10
CA PHE A 962 -0.64 61.33 23.28
C PHE A 962 0.56 60.57 22.70
N LEU A 963 1.36 61.31 21.92
CA LEU A 963 2.68 60.98 21.34
C LEU A 963 2.67 60.23 20.00
N ILE A 964 2.57 61.04 18.93
CA ILE A 964 3.35 60.90 17.70
C ILE A 964 4.81 61.23 18.02
#